data_AF-A0A8H6SCZ7-F1
#
_entry.id   AF-A0A8H6SCZ7-F1
#
_cell.length_a   1.000
_cell.length_b   1.000
_cell.length_c   1.000
_cell.angle_alpha   90.00
_cell.angle_beta   90.00
_cell.angle_gamma   90.00
#
_symmetry.space_group_name_H-M   'P 1'
#
loop_
_entity.id
_entity.type
_entity.pdbx_description
1 polymer ?
#
loop_
_entity_poly.entity_id
_entity_poly.type
_entity_poly.pdbx_seq_one_letter_code
_entity_poly.pdbx_strand_id
1 'polypeptide(L)'
;MASDPLETYVNKGIYWHGLKVIERFYNLPLDYADPDGEKIRVFARSLIPLSKAKTPEEEAKLPYLLYLQGGPGFEVELQGRGGLVDEIHEQGYQTLWLDQRGTGLSSPIGHNTLPVHLTTDAAKAAYLKHFRADNIVRDCEAIRKILLGADGKWTVMGQSFGGFCAITYLSFFPDGLKEVFLTGGLAPLDEGPDRVYASLIPILKKRNQIYYKKYPQDILRVREIAAYLEASDVTLPNGGRLSVSRFLWLGINFGTTGGIDRMHQLVFRMTNDLELFGKLGSKTLQLIESKYSFDGNPIYAILHEPIYCQGQAPKWSASRVIASQPQFLWAHVKSLAQTEPLYFHGEMVFPDAFDDYVNLRPLKGAAQILANDSDYALYDIEQLKRNEVKVSAATYYNDMYVEFGLAQETAGTIANCEQYITNQLNHDGIRQDAKDVMKRLFEISKRERPGPRVNFLASCHDMALSFLFPKQPLQSPKVSEDGAWLFFDGALKTWAIHNEDGSFTSRQVFAHSNPHSGVGRQSTATPPYHWHLQQTETFQVNSGVLCYILDGTEGKLTAGQTATIVPGRWHTFWSDPESGVDLDVNITVRGGDNPGFDESFVRNFYGYLSSCTMQGFAPSPIQMLHFMYSADVVLEMPLNIGRAANYLLGNWVGWLGGYKSQYPEFSEAKAK
;
A
#
# COMPACT_ATOMS: atom_id res chain seq x y z
N MET A 1 9.11 10.54 -34.76
CA MET A 1 8.96 9.96 -36.11
C MET A 1 8.57 8.51 -35.95
N ALA A 2 7.37 8.11 -36.37
CA ALA A 2 6.97 6.71 -36.35
C ALA A 2 7.88 5.94 -37.33
N SER A 3 8.53 4.87 -36.88
CA SER A 3 9.16 3.96 -37.85
C SER A 3 8.05 3.24 -38.60
N ASP A 4 8.18 3.11 -39.92
CA ASP A 4 7.30 2.28 -40.73
C ASP A 4 7.07 0.90 -40.06
N PRO A 5 5.86 0.32 -40.18
CA PRO A 5 5.60 -1.01 -39.65
C PRO A 5 6.63 -1.99 -40.24
N LEU A 6 7.47 -2.57 -39.37
CA LEU A 6 8.60 -3.40 -39.75
C LEU A 6 8.14 -4.71 -40.40
N GLU A 7 6.97 -5.20 -40.01
CA GLU A 7 6.30 -6.33 -40.65
C GLU A 7 4.78 -6.21 -40.51
N THR A 8 4.06 -6.27 -41.63
CA THR A 8 2.62 -6.51 -41.66
C THR A 8 2.40 -7.82 -42.39
N TYR A 9 1.89 -8.83 -41.71
CA TYR A 9 1.54 -10.10 -42.35
C TYR A 9 0.22 -10.63 -41.80
N VAL A 10 -0.50 -11.35 -42.67
CA VAL A 10 -1.70 -12.09 -42.32
C VAL A 10 -1.30 -13.55 -42.18
N ASN A 11 -1.28 -14.05 -40.94
CA ASN A 11 -0.87 -15.42 -40.68
C ASN A 11 -2.04 -16.38 -41.01
N LYS A 12 -1.79 -17.35 -41.91
CA LYS A 12 -2.77 -18.36 -42.33
C LYS A 12 -2.77 -19.63 -41.46
N GLY A 13 -1.95 -19.69 -40.41
CA GLY A 13 -1.90 -20.81 -39.47
C GLY A 13 -3.14 -20.91 -38.57
N ILE A 14 -3.44 -22.12 -38.08
CA ILE A 14 -4.65 -22.44 -37.28
C ILE A 14 -4.80 -21.52 -36.04
N TYR A 15 -3.70 -21.18 -35.38
CA TYR A 15 -3.70 -20.32 -34.18
C TYR A 15 -3.90 -18.82 -34.45
N TRP A 16 -3.82 -18.38 -35.71
CA TRP A 16 -3.85 -16.95 -36.08
C TRP A 16 -4.87 -16.65 -37.17
N HIS A 17 -5.64 -17.65 -37.57
CA HIS A 17 -6.57 -17.54 -38.69
C HIS A 17 -7.60 -16.42 -38.47
N GLY A 18 -7.64 -15.48 -39.41
CA GLY A 18 -8.56 -14.34 -39.36
C GLY A 18 -8.09 -13.17 -38.49
N LEU A 19 -6.80 -13.12 -38.13
CA LEU A 19 -6.16 -11.95 -37.54
C LEU A 19 -5.18 -11.31 -38.51
N LYS A 20 -5.21 -9.98 -38.60
CA LYS A 20 -4.12 -9.18 -39.18
C LYS A 20 -3.19 -8.75 -38.06
N VAL A 21 -1.90 -9.02 -38.22
CA VAL A 21 -0.87 -8.68 -37.24
C VAL A 21 -0.03 -7.53 -37.78
N ILE A 22 0.17 -6.51 -36.95
CA ILE A 22 1.05 -5.38 -37.28
C ILE A 22 2.04 -5.19 -36.13
N GLU A 23 3.32 -5.29 -36.44
CA GLU A 23 4.40 -5.13 -35.48
C GLU A 23 5.09 -3.79 -35.67
N ARG A 24 5.27 -3.06 -34.56
CA ARG A 24 5.83 -1.70 -34.57
C ARG A 24 6.89 -1.56 -33.49
N PHE A 25 7.89 -0.77 -33.83
CA PHE A 25 8.86 -0.26 -32.89
C PHE A 25 8.71 1.25 -32.77
N TYR A 26 8.98 1.78 -31.59
CA TYR A 26 8.94 3.20 -31.31
C TYR A 26 10.28 3.56 -30.67
N ASN A 27 10.94 4.59 -31.20
CA ASN A 27 12.10 5.17 -30.55
C ASN A 27 11.61 6.28 -29.61
N LEU A 28 11.66 6.01 -28.31
CA LEU A 28 11.10 6.86 -27.26
C LEU A 28 12.21 7.30 -26.28
N PRO A 29 12.03 8.42 -25.55
CA PRO A 29 13.00 8.85 -24.54
C PRO A 29 13.23 7.78 -23.46
N LEU A 30 14.49 7.54 -23.10
CA LEU A 30 14.84 6.83 -21.88
C LEU A 30 14.32 7.64 -20.68
N ASP A 31 14.76 8.90 -20.61
CA ASP A 31 14.31 9.89 -19.65
C ASP A 31 13.35 10.89 -20.31
N TYR A 32 12.14 11.04 -19.76
CA TYR A 32 11.17 12.00 -20.28
C TYR A 32 11.38 13.42 -19.74
N ALA A 33 12.24 13.62 -18.74
CA ALA A 33 12.71 14.94 -18.34
C ALA A 33 13.74 15.53 -19.33
N ASP A 34 14.46 14.66 -20.05
CA ASP A 34 15.33 15.00 -21.17
C ASP A 34 14.86 14.31 -22.47
N PRO A 35 13.78 14.81 -23.10
CA PRO A 35 13.19 14.19 -24.26
C PRO A 35 14.07 14.25 -25.51
N ASP A 36 15.22 14.93 -25.51
CA ASP A 36 16.17 14.94 -26.63
C ASP A 36 17.41 14.07 -26.36
N GLY A 37 17.55 13.54 -25.15
CA GLY A 37 18.63 12.64 -24.73
C GLY A 37 18.54 11.21 -25.28
N GLU A 38 19.08 10.26 -24.51
CA GLU A 38 19.14 8.85 -24.89
C GLU A 38 17.75 8.26 -25.21
N LYS A 39 17.70 7.43 -26.24
CA LYS A 39 16.47 6.78 -26.72
C LYS A 39 16.51 5.29 -26.48
N ILE A 40 15.35 4.75 -26.12
CA ILE A 40 15.10 3.32 -26.09
C ILE A 40 14.13 2.93 -27.19
N ARG A 41 14.24 1.68 -27.63
CA ARG A 41 13.26 1.03 -28.49
C ARG A 41 12.16 0.40 -27.64
N VAL A 42 10.91 0.66 -28.01
CA VAL A 42 9.70 0.06 -27.42
C VAL A 42 8.90 -0.64 -28.51
N PHE A 43 8.53 -1.90 -28.28
CA PHE A 43 7.81 -2.76 -29.21
C PHE A 43 6.31 -2.84 -28.85
N ALA A 44 5.46 -2.81 -29.87
CA ALA A 44 4.04 -3.15 -29.72
C ALA A 44 3.53 -3.94 -30.92
N ARG A 45 2.64 -4.90 -30.66
CA ARG A 45 1.94 -5.71 -31.66
C ARG A 45 0.45 -5.38 -31.67
N SER A 46 -0.07 -4.96 -32.82
CA SER A 46 -1.53 -4.84 -33.04
C SER A 46 -2.10 -6.14 -33.57
N LEU A 47 -3.24 -6.58 -33.01
CA LEU A 47 -4.05 -7.66 -33.56
C LEU A 47 -5.42 -7.10 -33.96
N ILE A 48 -5.74 -7.26 -35.25
CA ILE A 48 -6.99 -6.77 -35.83
C ILE A 48 -7.86 -7.96 -36.25
N PRO A 49 -9.09 -8.11 -35.72
CA PRO A 49 -9.99 -9.19 -36.12
C PRO A 49 -10.59 -8.93 -37.50
N LEU A 50 -10.18 -9.70 -38.51
CA LEU A 50 -10.65 -9.57 -39.90
C LEU A 50 -12.14 -9.89 -40.07
N SER A 51 -12.76 -10.54 -39.07
CA SER A 51 -14.21 -10.75 -39.04
C SER A 51 -15.00 -9.48 -38.70
N LYS A 52 -14.36 -8.47 -38.11
CA LYS A 52 -14.98 -7.19 -37.71
C LYS A 52 -14.62 -6.04 -38.65
N ALA A 53 -13.50 -6.15 -39.37
CA ALA A 53 -13.06 -5.16 -40.36
C ALA A 53 -12.37 -5.87 -41.54
N LYS A 54 -12.93 -5.72 -42.74
CA LYS A 54 -12.42 -6.32 -43.98
C LYS A 54 -11.68 -5.32 -44.86
N THR A 55 -11.92 -4.02 -44.67
CA THR A 55 -11.23 -2.95 -45.41
C THR A 55 -10.42 -2.06 -44.47
N PRO A 56 -9.36 -1.38 -44.95
CA PRO A 56 -8.59 -0.44 -44.14
C PRO A 56 -9.43 0.65 -43.46
N GLU A 57 -10.51 1.11 -44.10
CA GLU A 57 -11.42 2.12 -43.56
C GLU A 57 -12.28 1.57 -42.41
N GLU A 58 -12.64 0.29 -42.45
CA GLU A 58 -13.31 -0.40 -41.33
C GLU A 58 -12.32 -0.66 -40.19
N GLU A 59 -11.08 -1.04 -40.51
CA GLU A 59 -10.02 -1.26 -39.52
C GLU A 59 -9.73 0.02 -38.72
N ALA A 60 -9.66 1.16 -39.41
CA ALA A 60 -9.44 2.47 -38.80
C ALA A 60 -10.57 2.91 -37.84
N LYS A 61 -11.77 2.32 -37.94
CA LYS A 61 -12.90 2.61 -37.06
C LYS A 61 -12.93 1.75 -35.80
N LEU A 62 -12.15 0.66 -35.74
CA LEU A 62 -12.12 -0.19 -34.55
C LEU A 62 -11.41 0.53 -33.40
N PRO A 63 -12.05 0.66 -32.22
CA PRO A 63 -11.38 1.24 -31.06
C PRO A 63 -10.22 0.36 -30.59
N TYR A 64 -9.15 1.01 -30.11
CA TYR A 64 -8.00 0.33 -29.53
C TYR A 64 -8.28 -0.07 -28.07
N LEU A 65 -7.87 -1.30 -27.72
CA LEU A 65 -7.64 -1.73 -26.36
C LEU A 65 -6.16 -2.07 -26.17
N LEU A 66 -5.46 -1.25 -25.39
CA LEU A 66 -4.08 -1.51 -24.96
C LEU A 66 -4.08 -2.51 -23.80
N TYR A 67 -3.32 -3.58 -23.91
CA TYR A 67 -3.07 -4.51 -22.83
C TYR A 67 -1.70 -4.27 -22.18
N LEU A 68 -1.70 -4.15 -20.85
CA LEU A 68 -0.51 -4.04 -20.01
C LEU A 68 -0.34 -5.30 -19.15
N GLN A 69 0.82 -5.92 -19.28
CA GLN A 69 1.15 -7.20 -18.66
C GLN A 69 1.57 -7.04 -17.19
N GLY A 70 1.31 -8.09 -16.42
CA GLY A 70 1.78 -8.22 -15.04
C GLY A 70 3.29 -8.47 -14.94
N GLY A 71 3.76 -8.63 -13.71
CA GLY A 71 5.17 -8.80 -13.40
C GLY A 71 5.50 -8.18 -12.06
N PRO A 72 6.36 -7.15 -11.97
CA PRO A 72 6.88 -6.33 -13.08
C PRO A 72 7.92 -7.02 -13.96
N GLY A 73 8.27 -6.44 -15.11
CA GLY A 73 9.45 -6.89 -15.86
C GLY A 73 9.27 -8.09 -16.77
N PHE A 74 8.04 -8.42 -17.15
CA PHE A 74 7.76 -9.46 -18.14
C PHE A 74 7.11 -8.91 -19.40
N GLU A 75 7.50 -9.49 -20.53
CA GLU A 75 6.92 -9.24 -21.83
C GLU A 75 5.53 -9.86 -21.99
N VAL A 76 4.81 -9.42 -23.01
CA VAL A 76 3.55 -10.06 -23.36
C VAL A 76 3.84 -11.38 -24.09
N GLU A 77 3.34 -12.49 -23.55
CA GLU A 77 3.35 -13.76 -24.28
C GLU A 77 2.65 -13.61 -25.64
N LEU A 78 3.18 -14.27 -26.67
CA LEU A 78 2.62 -14.22 -28.02
C LEU A 78 1.13 -14.63 -28.03
N GLN A 79 0.24 -13.66 -28.24
CA GLN A 79 -1.22 -13.83 -28.14
C GLN A 79 -1.89 -14.22 -29.46
N GLY A 80 -2.35 -15.47 -29.59
CA GLY A 80 -3.11 -15.96 -30.75
C GLY A 80 -4.63 -15.85 -30.63
N ARG A 81 -5.37 -16.65 -31.40
CA ARG A 81 -6.80 -16.90 -31.20
C ARG A 81 -7.05 -17.61 -29.87
N GLY A 82 -8.22 -17.36 -29.29
CA GLY A 82 -8.69 -17.94 -28.03
C GLY A 82 -8.46 -17.04 -26.81
N GLY A 83 -9.09 -17.44 -25.69
CA GLY A 83 -8.94 -16.78 -24.40
C GLY A 83 -9.27 -15.29 -24.45
N LEU A 84 -8.42 -14.48 -23.82
CA LEU A 84 -8.62 -13.04 -23.65
C LEU A 84 -8.76 -12.28 -24.98
N VAL A 85 -8.03 -12.69 -26.02
CA VAL A 85 -8.00 -11.99 -27.32
C VAL A 85 -9.38 -12.01 -27.98
N ASP A 86 -9.98 -13.20 -28.10
CA ASP A 86 -11.28 -13.35 -28.76
C ASP A 86 -12.39 -12.63 -27.96
N GLU A 87 -12.38 -12.70 -26.62
CA GLU A 87 -13.37 -12.01 -25.78
C GLU A 87 -13.33 -10.49 -25.97
N ILE A 88 -12.14 -9.91 -26.15
CA ILE A 88 -11.97 -8.48 -26.46
C ILE A 88 -12.43 -8.16 -27.89
N HIS A 89 -12.01 -8.96 -28.87
CA HIS A 89 -12.34 -8.76 -30.28
C HIS A 89 -13.85 -8.92 -30.55
N GLU A 90 -14.53 -9.79 -29.81
CA GLU A 90 -15.98 -9.97 -29.88
C GLU A 90 -16.74 -8.70 -29.52
N GLN A 91 -16.23 -7.91 -28.58
CA GLN A 91 -16.76 -6.58 -28.22
C GLN A 91 -16.43 -5.48 -29.26
N GLY A 92 -15.71 -5.82 -30.34
CA GLY A 92 -15.43 -4.90 -31.44
C GLY A 92 -14.18 -4.06 -31.27
N TYR A 93 -13.26 -4.45 -30.38
CA TYR A 93 -11.96 -3.81 -30.23
C TYR A 93 -10.91 -4.42 -31.18
N GLN A 94 -9.96 -3.61 -31.62
CA GLN A 94 -8.62 -4.10 -31.98
C GLN A 94 -7.72 -4.03 -30.74
N THR A 95 -6.75 -4.92 -30.63
CA THR A 95 -5.86 -4.97 -29.46
C THR A 95 -4.45 -4.51 -29.79
N LEU A 96 -3.81 -3.82 -28.84
CA LEU A 96 -2.40 -3.46 -28.87
C LEU A 96 -1.71 -4.10 -27.66
N TRP A 97 -0.72 -4.95 -27.93
CA TRP A 97 0.05 -5.68 -26.93
C TRP A 97 1.44 -5.05 -26.85
N LEU A 98 1.75 -4.45 -25.71
CA LEU A 98 2.98 -3.69 -25.50
C LEU A 98 3.94 -4.50 -24.66
N ASP A 99 5.15 -4.73 -25.17
CA ASP A 99 6.26 -5.12 -24.31
C ASP A 99 6.68 -3.87 -23.55
N GLN A 100 6.46 -3.83 -22.24
CA GLN A 100 6.83 -2.68 -21.42
C GLN A 100 8.34 -2.44 -21.52
N ARG A 101 8.79 -1.18 -21.43
CA ARG A 101 10.22 -0.83 -21.52
C ARG A 101 11.08 -1.75 -20.65
N GLY A 102 12.20 -2.21 -21.20
CA GLY A 102 13.12 -3.12 -20.51
C GLY A 102 12.71 -4.59 -20.55
N THR A 103 11.67 -4.96 -21.28
CA THR A 103 11.17 -6.35 -21.40
C THR A 103 11.05 -6.78 -22.86
N GLY A 104 11.09 -8.08 -23.13
CA GLY A 104 10.82 -8.64 -24.46
C GLY A 104 11.61 -7.98 -25.58
N LEU A 105 10.91 -7.42 -26.56
CA LEU A 105 11.51 -6.72 -27.70
C LEU A 105 11.73 -5.21 -27.44
N SER A 106 11.43 -4.72 -26.25
CA SER A 106 11.53 -3.32 -25.84
C SER A 106 12.82 -3.02 -25.06
N SER A 107 13.96 -2.98 -25.76
CA SER A 107 15.27 -2.71 -25.15
C SER A 107 15.51 -3.50 -23.86
N PRO A 108 15.44 -4.85 -23.92
CA PRO A 108 15.35 -5.70 -22.75
C PRO A 108 16.54 -5.54 -21.81
N ILE A 109 16.28 -5.44 -20.51
CA ILE A 109 17.32 -5.38 -19.48
C ILE A 109 17.78 -6.78 -19.12
N GLY A 110 19.09 -6.95 -19.12
CA GLY A 110 19.79 -8.19 -18.81
C GLY A 110 21.25 -7.88 -18.50
N HIS A 111 21.94 -8.79 -17.81
CA HIS A 111 23.34 -8.60 -17.44
C HIS A 111 24.26 -8.31 -18.64
N ASN A 112 23.92 -8.87 -19.81
CA ASN A 112 24.66 -8.74 -21.07
C ASN A 112 24.04 -7.74 -22.06
N THR A 113 22.88 -7.15 -21.74
CA THR A 113 22.20 -6.17 -22.60
C THR A 113 22.14 -4.77 -21.98
N LEU A 114 22.61 -4.59 -20.75
CA LEU A 114 22.82 -3.26 -20.18
C LEU A 114 23.80 -2.45 -21.03
N PRO A 115 23.57 -1.14 -21.20
CA PRO A 115 24.49 -0.27 -21.93
C PRO A 115 25.92 -0.34 -21.37
N VAL A 116 26.89 -0.58 -22.25
CA VAL A 116 28.30 -0.80 -21.89
C VAL A 116 28.97 0.37 -21.16
N HIS A 117 28.39 1.57 -21.26
CA HIS A 117 28.89 2.77 -20.60
C HIS A 117 28.52 2.82 -19.10
N LEU A 118 27.56 2.00 -18.65
CA LEU A 118 27.13 1.92 -17.25
C LEU A 118 28.12 1.08 -16.43
N THR A 119 29.26 1.69 -16.09
CA THR A 119 30.38 1.01 -15.43
C THR A 119 30.26 0.97 -13.90
N THR A 120 29.46 1.84 -13.29
CA THR A 120 29.28 1.92 -11.84
C THR A 120 27.87 1.48 -11.42
N ASP A 121 27.74 1.00 -10.18
CA ASP A 121 26.44 0.60 -9.64
C ASP A 121 25.47 1.78 -9.50
N ALA A 122 25.98 2.99 -9.22
CA ALA A 122 25.18 4.21 -9.21
C ALA A 122 24.63 4.56 -10.61
N ALA A 123 25.44 4.43 -11.67
CA ALA A 123 24.98 4.65 -13.04
C ALA A 123 23.91 3.62 -13.45
N LYS A 124 24.13 2.34 -13.12
CA LYS A 124 23.12 1.28 -13.34
C LYS A 124 21.82 1.56 -12.57
N ALA A 125 21.91 1.95 -11.30
CA ALA A 125 20.74 2.26 -10.47
C ALA A 125 19.94 3.44 -11.06
N ALA A 126 20.62 4.53 -11.42
CA ALA A 126 19.98 5.68 -12.06
C ALA A 126 19.28 5.28 -13.37
N TYR A 127 19.96 4.52 -14.22
CA TYR A 127 19.40 4.02 -15.47
C TYR A 127 18.15 3.15 -15.23
N LEU A 128 18.19 2.23 -14.25
CA LEU A 128 17.09 1.32 -13.93
C LEU A 128 15.84 2.05 -13.39
N LYS A 129 15.99 3.23 -12.76
CA LYS A 129 14.83 4.04 -12.35
C LYS A 129 13.92 4.41 -13.51
N HIS A 130 14.47 4.54 -14.73
CA HIS A 130 13.68 4.88 -15.90
C HIS A 130 12.78 3.73 -16.39
N PHE A 131 12.79 2.55 -15.78
CA PHE A 131 12.01 1.36 -16.19
C PHE A 131 10.75 1.13 -15.34
N ARG A 132 10.36 2.13 -14.55
CA ARG A 132 9.19 2.12 -13.67
C ARG A 132 7.88 2.44 -14.38
N ALA A 133 6.77 2.26 -13.67
CA ALA A 133 5.41 2.43 -14.18
C ALA A 133 5.12 3.84 -14.73
N ASP A 134 5.66 4.89 -14.12
CA ASP A 134 5.51 6.28 -14.55
C ASP A 134 6.07 6.50 -15.96
N ASN A 135 7.21 5.89 -16.26
CA ASN A 135 7.85 5.97 -17.56
C ASN A 135 7.23 4.99 -18.58
N ILE A 136 6.74 3.82 -18.13
CA ILE A 136 5.91 2.93 -18.96
C ILE A 136 4.66 3.66 -19.47
N VAL A 137 3.95 4.41 -18.63
CA VAL A 137 2.73 5.12 -19.07
C VAL A 137 3.04 6.31 -19.97
N ARG A 138 4.21 6.95 -19.81
CA ARG A 138 4.68 7.98 -20.76
C ARG A 138 4.92 7.40 -22.16
N ASP A 139 5.44 6.16 -22.25
CA ASP A 139 5.53 5.46 -23.54
C ASP A 139 4.15 5.17 -24.12
N CYS A 140 3.23 4.71 -23.29
CA CYS A 140 1.86 4.45 -23.70
C CYS A 140 1.22 5.73 -24.26
N GLU A 141 1.37 6.87 -23.59
CA GLU A 141 0.82 8.16 -24.04
C GLU A 141 1.48 8.66 -25.32
N ALA A 142 2.80 8.51 -25.47
CA ALA A 142 3.51 8.84 -26.71
C ALA A 142 3.00 7.99 -27.88
N ILE A 143 2.85 6.68 -27.68
CA ILE A 143 2.32 5.74 -28.68
C ILE A 143 0.87 6.07 -29.01
N ARG A 144 0.02 6.36 -28.02
CA ARG A 144 -1.38 6.77 -28.23
C ARG A 144 -1.46 7.98 -29.17
N LYS A 145 -0.68 9.03 -28.91
CA LYS A 145 -0.65 10.25 -29.74
C LYS A 145 -0.20 9.96 -31.17
N ILE A 146 0.78 9.07 -31.36
CA ILE A 146 1.25 8.66 -32.69
C ILE A 146 0.15 7.93 -33.46
N LEU A 147 -0.59 7.03 -32.81
CA LEU A 147 -1.59 6.20 -33.46
C LEU A 147 -2.94 6.89 -33.66
N LEU A 148 -3.37 7.71 -32.69
CA LEU A 148 -4.74 8.24 -32.60
C LEU A 148 -4.82 9.77 -32.70
N GLY A 149 -3.67 10.45 -32.80
CA GLY A 149 -3.60 11.91 -32.71
C GLY A 149 -3.71 12.43 -31.28
N ALA A 150 -3.62 13.75 -31.12
CA ALA A 150 -3.57 14.41 -29.81
C ALA A 150 -4.79 14.06 -28.93
N ASP A 151 -5.98 14.12 -29.52
CA ASP A 151 -7.27 13.98 -28.81
C ASP A 151 -7.82 12.55 -28.79
N GLY A 152 -7.17 11.60 -29.48
CA GLY A 152 -7.70 10.26 -29.68
C GLY A 152 -7.55 9.36 -28.44
N LYS A 153 -8.66 8.90 -27.86
CA LYS A 153 -8.64 8.08 -26.64
C LYS A 153 -8.62 6.58 -26.95
N TRP A 154 -8.01 5.78 -26.06
CA TRP A 154 -8.08 4.32 -26.10
C TRP A 154 -8.56 3.71 -24.79
N THR A 155 -8.97 2.45 -24.87
CA THR A 155 -9.28 1.63 -23.68
C THR A 155 -7.99 0.96 -23.19
N VAL A 156 -7.80 0.85 -21.88
CA VAL A 156 -6.66 0.15 -21.28
C VAL A 156 -7.14 -1.04 -20.47
N MET A 157 -6.43 -2.16 -20.57
CA MET A 157 -6.59 -3.30 -19.68
C MET A 157 -5.25 -3.64 -19.03
N GLY A 158 -5.23 -3.76 -17.70
CA GLY A 158 -4.04 -4.08 -16.94
C GLY A 158 -4.24 -5.30 -16.04
N GLN A 159 -3.35 -6.27 -16.13
CA GLN A 159 -3.31 -7.44 -15.24
C GLN A 159 -2.19 -7.27 -14.21
N SER A 160 -2.47 -7.47 -12.92
CA SER A 160 -1.45 -7.37 -11.85
C SER A 160 -0.69 -6.04 -11.90
N PHE A 161 0.65 -6.05 -11.98
CA PHE A 161 1.49 -4.87 -12.20
C PHE A 161 1.06 -4.02 -13.41
N GLY A 162 0.51 -4.62 -14.47
CA GLY A 162 -0.07 -3.88 -15.59
C GLY A 162 -1.29 -3.04 -15.16
N GLY A 163 -2.04 -3.50 -14.16
CA GLY A 163 -3.07 -2.69 -13.50
C GLY A 163 -2.48 -1.55 -12.67
N PHE A 164 -1.32 -1.76 -12.02
CA PHE A 164 -0.61 -0.70 -11.29
C PHE A 164 -0.14 0.40 -12.27
N CYS A 165 0.34 -0.01 -13.46
CA CYS A 165 0.62 0.90 -14.56
C CYS A 165 -0.65 1.63 -15.02
N ALA A 166 -1.79 0.97 -15.14
CA ALA A 166 -3.05 1.62 -15.52
C ALA A 166 -3.52 2.68 -14.48
N ILE A 167 -3.31 2.44 -13.19
CA ILE A 167 -3.57 3.44 -12.13
C ILE A 167 -2.60 4.63 -12.23
N THR A 168 -1.34 4.37 -12.56
CA THR A 168 -0.35 5.41 -12.86
C THR A 168 -0.78 6.24 -14.09
N TYR A 169 -1.38 5.60 -15.10
CA TYR A 169 -1.92 6.28 -16.28
C TYR A 169 -3.10 7.20 -15.89
N LEU A 170 -4.02 6.72 -15.07
CA LEU A 170 -5.13 7.54 -14.55
C LEU A 170 -4.64 8.75 -13.74
N SER A 171 -3.48 8.63 -13.08
CA SER A 171 -2.86 9.71 -12.32
C SER A 171 -2.30 10.82 -13.22
N PHE A 172 -1.64 10.47 -14.32
CA PHE A 172 -0.85 11.44 -15.09
C PHE A 172 -1.44 11.83 -16.45
N PHE A 173 -2.20 10.93 -17.09
CA PHE A 173 -2.72 11.14 -18.44
C PHE A 173 -4.19 10.64 -18.59
N PRO A 174 -5.12 11.01 -17.69
CA PRO A 174 -6.50 10.54 -17.74
C PRO A 174 -7.23 10.95 -19.03
N ASP A 175 -6.86 12.07 -19.64
CA ASP A 175 -7.50 12.58 -20.86
C ASP A 175 -7.31 11.66 -22.07
N GLY A 176 -6.22 10.88 -22.10
CA GLY A 176 -5.94 9.89 -23.14
C GLY A 176 -6.77 8.60 -23.01
N LEU A 177 -7.52 8.43 -21.92
CA LEU A 177 -8.20 7.19 -21.58
C LEU A 177 -9.71 7.29 -21.81
N LYS A 178 -10.26 6.26 -22.47
CA LYS A 178 -11.71 6.08 -22.65
C LYS A 178 -12.32 5.34 -21.46
N GLU A 179 -11.73 4.20 -21.12
CA GLU A 179 -12.10 3.35 -19.97
C GLU A 179 -10.92 2.45 -19.61
N VAL A 180 -10.92 1.93 -18.38
CA VAL A 180 -9.86 1.09 -17.81
C VAL A 180 -10.45 -0.18 -17.23
N PHE A 181 -9.86 -1.32 -17.59
CA PHE A 181 -10.15 -2.63 -17.03
C PHE A 181 -8.96 -3.12 -16.19
N LEU A 182 -9.21 -3.51 -14.94
CA LEU A 182 -8.17 -4.02 -14.04
C LEU A 182 -8.45 -5.48 -13.66
N THR A 183 -7.43 -6.34 -13.61
CA THR A 183 -7.57 -7.74 -13.15
C THR A 183 -6.47 -8.07 -12.14
N GLY A 184 -6.85 -8.22 -10.86
CA GLY A 184 -5.88 -8.40 -9.78
C GLY A 184 -4.85 -7.26 -9.70
N GLY A 185 -5.21 -6.05 -10.12
CA GLY A 185 -4.28 -4.95 -10.38
C GLY A 185 -4.64 -3.64 -9.68
N LEU A 186 -5.39 -3.70 -8.57
CA LEU A 186 -5.65 -2.55 -7.70
C LEU A 186 -4.46 -2.36 -6.75
N ALA A 187 -3.49 -1.55 -7.16
CA ALA A 187 -2.26 -1.29 -6.41
C ALA A 187 -2.55 -0.63 -5.07
N PRO A 188 -1.86 -0.96 -3.97
CA PRO A 188 -1.87 -0.11 -2.78
C PRO A 188 -1.35 1.29 -3.14
N LEU A 189 -2.03 2.32 -2.66
CA LEU A 189 -1.69 3.74 -2.91
C LEU A 189 -0.89 4.37 -1.76
N ASP A 190 -0.49 3.58 -0.77
CA ASP A 190 0.11 4.07 0.47
C ASP A 190 1.58 4.52 0.32
N GLU A 191 2.17 4.93 1.44
CA GLU A 191 3.51 5.49 1.48
C GLU A 191 4.64 4.44 1.54
N GLY A 192 4.41 3.12 1.49
CA GLY A 192 5.54 2.19 1.39
C GLY A 192 5.27 0.69 1.58
N PRO A 193 6.26 -0.15 1.19
CA PRO A 193 6.11 -1.61 1.12
C PRO A 193 5.94 -2.32 2.47
N ASP A 194 6.30 -1.71 3.61
CA ASP A 194 6.21 -2.35 4.93
C ASP A 194 4.77 -2.73 5.27
N ARG A 195 3.82 -1.83 5.01
CA ARG A 195 2.40 -2.09 5.23
C ARG A 195 1.86 -3.16 4.27
N VAL A 196 2.29 -3.12 3.02
CA VAL A 196 1.93 -4.11 2.00
C VAL A 196 2.36 -5.51 2.46
N TYR A 197 3.63 -5.70 2.77
CA TYR A 197 4.15 -7.02 3.16
C TYR A 197 3.59 -7.48 4.51
N ALA A 198 3.47 -6.60 5.51
CA ALA A 198 2.84 -6.96 6.78
C ALA A 198 1.41 -7.49 6.61
N SER A 199 0.64 -6.88 5.69
CA SER A 199 -0.74 -7.28 5.40
C SER A 199 -0.82 -8.60 4.62
N LEU A 200 0.20 -8.93 3.83
CA LEU A 200 0.29 -10.21 3.09
C LEU A 200 0.71 -11.40 3.96
N ILE A 201 1.42 -11.18 5.07
CA ILE A 201 1.92 -12.26 5.94
C ILE A 201 0.81 -13.22 6.42
N PRO A 202 -0.34 -12.76 6.97
CA PRO A 202 -1.43 -13.65 7.36
C PRO A 202 -1.96 -14.51 6.20
N ILE A 203 -2.07 -13.94 5.00
CA ILE A 203 -2.53 -14.64 3.80
C ILE A 203 -1.52 -15.71 3.40
N LEU A 204 -0.24 -15.37 3.38
CA LEU A 204 0.84 -16.29 3.05
C LEU A 204 0.93 -17.46 4.05
N LYS A 205 0.78 -17.19 5.35
CA LYS A 205 0.69 -18.24 6.39
C LYS A 205 -0.48 -19.17 6.10
N LYS A 206 -1.66 -18.62 5.78
CA LYS A 206 -2.86 -19.41 5.44
C LYS A 206 -2.64 -20.27 4.19
N ARG A 207 -1.98 -19.76 3.15
CA ARG A 207 -1.67 -20.55 1.93
C ARG A 207 -0.71 -21.70 2.22
N ASN A 208 0.33 -21.46 3.03
CA ASN A 208 1.22 -22.52 3.51
C ASN A 208 0.46 -23.58 4.33
N GLN A 209 -0.43 -23.16 5.23
CA GLN A 209 -1.27 -24.10 6.01
C GLN A 209 -2.17 -24.94 5.11
N ILE A 210 -2.75 -24.36 4.05
CA ILE A 210 -3.55 -25.11 3.06
C ILE A 210 -2.68 -26.14 2.33
N TYR A 211 -1.46 -25.76 1.92
CA TYR A 211 -0.51 -26.67 1.28
C TYR A 211 -0.20 -27.88 2.18
N TYR A 212 0.23 -27.65 3.42
CA TYR A 212 0.56 -28.73 4.36
C TYR A 212 -0.66 -29.53 4.82
N LYS A 213 -1.84 -28.93 4.92
CA LYS A 213 -3.08 -29.65 5.20
C LYS A 213 -3.43 -30.61 4.06
N LYS A 214 -3.20 -30.20 2.80
CA LYS A 214 -3.45 -31.04 1.62
C LYS A 214 -2.38 -32.13 1.47
N TYR A 215 -1.13 -31.83 1.79
CA TYR A 215 0.03 -32.70 1.65
C TYR A 215 0.85 -32.79 2.94
N PRO A 216 0.36 -33.49 3.98
CA PRO A 216 1.02 -33.51 5.29
C PRO A 216 2.41 -34.17 5.28
N GLN A 217 2.65 -35.11 4.36
CA GLN A 217 3.97 -35.74 4.18
C GLN A 217 5.03 -34.73 3.72
N ASP A 218 4.62 -33.64 3.07
CA ASP A 218 5.56 -32.64 2.58
C ASP A 218 6.20 -31.82 3.70
N ILE A 219 5.68 -31.87 4.94
CA ILE A 219 6.32 -31.27 6.12
C ILE A 219 7.74 -31.83 6.26
N LEU A 220 7.88 -33.16 6.25
CA LEU A 220 9.18 -33.83 6.38
C LEU A 220 10.02 -33.61 5.12
N ARG A 221 9.44 -33.81 3.92
CA ARG A 221 10.14 -33.67 2.64
C ARG A 221 10.76 -32.30 2.44
N VAL A 222 10.02 -31.23 2.74
CA VAL A 222 10.52 -29.85 2.61
C VAL A 222 11.69 -29.61 3.57
N ARG A 223 11.64 -30.15 4.78
CA ARG A 223 12.73 -30.06 5.76
C ARG A 223 13.96 -30.85 5.33
N GLU A 224 13.78 -32.04 4.77
CA GLU A 224 14.87 -32.86 4.21
C GLU A 224 15.56 -32.15 3.04
N ILE A 225 14.77 -31.57 2.13
CA ILE A 225 15.29 -30.75 1.04
C ILE A 225 16.06 -29.55 1.58
N ALA A 226 15.50 -28.80 2.53
CA ALA A 226 16.17 -27.64 3.13
C ALA A 226 17.49 -28.03 3.82
N ALA A 227 17.51 -29.14 4.56
CA ALA A 227 18.72 -29.67 5.18
C ALA A 227 19.78 -30.07 4.14
N TYR A 228 19.37 -30.73 3.05
CA TYR A 228 20.26 -31.08 1.94
C TYR A 228 20.87 -29.83 1.27
N LEU A 229 20.05 -28.81 1.00
CA LEU A 229 20.48 -27.54 0.39
C LEU A 229 21.36 -26.70 1.33
N GLU A 230 21.19 -26.81 2.65
CA GLU A 230 22.09 -26.17 3.63
C GLU A 230 23.45 -26.88 3.67
N ALA A 231 23.47 -28.21 3.61
CA ALA A 231 24.68 -29.03 3.71
C ALA A 231 25.48 -29.14 2.38
N SER A 232 24.85 -28.83 1.25
CA SER A 232 25.41 -29.04 -0.09
C SER A 232 25.45 -27.74 -0.88
N ASP A 233 26.51 -27.54 -1.67
CA ASP A 233 26.52 -26.47 -2.66
C ASP A 233 25.90 -26.96 -3.98
N VAL A 234 24.63 -26.62 -4.18
CA VAL A 234 23.85 -27.08 -5.34
C VAL A 234 23.81 -26.01 -6.41
N THR A 235 24.39 -26.34 -7.57
CA THR A 235 24.44 -25.45 -8.74
C THR A 235 23.39 -25.86 -9.78
N LEU A 236 22.63 -24.89 -10.26
CA LEU A 236 21.70 -25.05 -11.38
C LEU A 236 22.46 -25.09 -12.72
N PRO A 237 21.86 -25.62 -13.80
CA PRO A 237 22.52 -25.71 -15.12
C PRO A 237 23.16 -24.40 -15.61
N ASN A 238 22.57 -23.25 -15.31
CA ASN A 238 23.09 -21.94 -15.69
C ASN A 238 24.22 -21.40 -14.80
N GLY A 239 24.61 -22.10 -13.73
CA GLY A 239 25.65 -21.66 -12.77
C GLY A 239 25.11 -20.87 -11.58
N GLY A 240 23.81 -20.66 -11.49
CA GLY A 240 23.15 -20.12 -10.30
C GLY A 240 23.14 -21.11 -9.14
N ARG A 241 23.01 -20.61 -7.92
CA ARG A 241 22.90 -21.43 -6.70
C ARG A 241 21.44 -21.74 -6.40
N LEU A 242 21.15 -22.97 -6.02
CA LEU A 242 19.88 -23.35 -5.39
C LEU A 242 20.06 -23.36 -3.88
N SER A 243 19.86 -22.20 -3.25
CA SER A 243 19.84 -22.07 -1.80
C SER A 243 18.50 -22.52 -1.22
N VAL A 244 18.44 -22.64 0.11
CA VAL A 244 17.16 -22.80 0.84
C VAL A 244 16.21 -21.64 0.54
N SER A 245 16.71 -20.40 0.50
CA SER A 245 15.91 -19.20 0.21
C SER A 245 15.27 -19.28 -1.18
N ARG A 246 16.07 -19.59 -2.22
CA ARG A 246 15.57 -19.75 -3.59
C ARG A 246 14.57 -20.90 -3.73
N PHE A 247 14.76 -21.99 -3.00
CA PHE A 247 13.77 -23.08 -2.95
C PHE A 247 12.45 -22.61 -2.31
N LEU A 248 12.51 -21.85 -1.22
CA LEU A 248 11.33 -21.32 -0.54
C LEU A 248 10.59 -20.24 -1.34
N TRP A 249 11.26 -19.52 -2.25
CA TRP A 249 10.57 -18.65 -3.21
C TRP A 249 9.65 -19.41 -4.14
N LEU A 250 9.87 -20.69 -4.43
CA LEU A 250 8.99 -21.43 -5.34
C LEU A 250 7.51 -21.44 -4.88
N GLY A 251 7.25 -21.13 -3.60
CA GLY A 251 5.91 -20.90 -3.06
C GLY A 251 5.16 -19.70 -3.63
N ILE A 252 5.75 -18.81 -4.43
CA ILE A 252 4.95 -17.86 -5.25
C ILE A 252 3.91 -18.62 -6.07
N ASN A 253 4.12 -19.88 -6.47
CA ASN A 253 3.08 -20.67 -7.14
C ASN A 253 1.77 -20.79 -6.34
N PHE A 254 1.82 -20.68 -5.00
CA PHE A 254 0.63 -20.81 -4.16
C PHE A 254 -0.45 -19.77 -4.44
N GLY A 255 -0.18 -18.66 -5.12
CA GLY A 255 -1.20 -17.66 -5.47
C GLY A 255 -1.90 -17.92 -6.82
N THR A 256 -1.55 -18.99 -7.52
CA THR A 256 -2.16 -19.36 -8.82
C THR A 256 -2.98 -20.63 -8.74
N THR A 257 -3.91 -20.78 -9.68
CA THR A 257 -4.75 -21.97 -9.80
C THR A 257 -3.90 -23.20 -10.09
N GLY A 258 -4.04 -24.26 -9.27
CA GLY A 258 -3.25 -25.49 -9.35
C GLY A 258 -1.79 -25.38 -8.86
N GLY A 259 -1.35 -24.21 -8.40
CA GLY A 259 0.05 -24.01 -8.00
C GLY A 259 0.49 -24.81 -6.76
N ILE A 260 -0.42 -25.04 -5.80
CA ILE A 260 -0.19 -25.93 -4.65
C ILE A 260 0.16 -27.36 -5.10
N ASP A 261 -0.52 -27.87 -6.12
CA ASP A 261 -0.34 -29.24 -6.61
C ASP A 261 0.95 -29.36 -7.42
N ARG A 262 1.28 -28.34 -8.21
CA ARG A 262 2.58 -28.26 -8.90
C ARG A 262 3.75 -28.22 -7.92
N MET A 263 3.62 -27.48 -6.83
CA MET A 263 4.63 -27.43 -5.77
C MET A 263 4.83 -28.78 -5.10
N HIS A 264 3.73 -29.47 -4.76
CA HIS A 264 3.80 -30.84 -4.24
C HIS A 264 4.53 -31.78 -5.20
N GLN A 265 4.21 -31.75 -6.50
CA GLN A 265 4.88 -32.60 -7.49
C GLN A 265 6.38 -32.32 -7.59
N LEU A 266 6.79 -31.05 -7.45
CA LEU A 266 8.21 -30.69 -7.42
C LEU A 266 8.91 -31.20 -6.15
N VAL A 267 8.31 -31.00 -4.98
CA VAL A 267 8.83 -31.50 -3.69
C VAL A 267 8.93 -33.03 -3.69
N PHE A 268 7.89 -33.71 -4.18
CA PHE A 268 7.87 -35.16 -4.32
C PHE A 268 9.02 -35.64 -5.24
N ARG A 269 9.20 -34.99 -6.39
CA ARG A 269 10.31 -35.28 -7.31
C ARG A 269 11.68 -35.08 -6.67
N MET A 270 11.89 -33.95 -5.98
CA MET A 270 13.16 -33.65 -5.32
C MET A 270 13.49 -34.69 -4.26
N THR A 271 12.51 -35.08 -3.44
CA THR A 271 12.72 -36.11 -2.40
C THR A 271 13.03 -37.46 -3.02
N ASN A 272 12.32 -37.86 -4.07
CA ASN A 272 12.60 -39.10 -4.81
C ASN A 272 14.02 -39.12 -5.39
N ASP A 273 14.50 -37.99 -5.94
CA ASP A 273 15.89 -37.89 -6.41
C ASP A 273 16.90 -38.07 -5.26
N LEU A 274 16.63 -37.47 -4.10
CA LEU A 274 17.48 -37.62 -2.91
C LEU A 274 17.49 -39.07 -2.40
N GLU A 275 16.35 -39.74 -2.36
CA GLU A 275 16.24 -41.16 -1.96
C GLU A 275 16.99 -42.09 -2.92
N LEU A 276 16.86 -41.88 -4.24
CA LEU A 276 17.47 -42.75 -5.25
C LEU A 276 18.96 -42.50 -5.45
N PHE A 277 19.38 -41.23 -5.41
CA PHE A 277 20.71 -40.83 -5.89
C PHE A 277 21.56 -40.10 -4.85
N GLY A 278 20.99 -39.73 -3.69
CA GLY A 278 21.64 -38.87 -2.70
C GLY A 278 21.90 -37.44 -3.19
N LYS A 279 21.33 -37.05 -4.33
CA LYS A 279 21.49 -35.74 -4.96
C LYS A 279 20.35 -35.44 -5.93
N LEU A 280 20.14 -34.16 -6.24
CA LEU A 280 19.13 -33.74 -7.22
C LEU A 280 19.59 -34.03 -8.66
N GLY A 281 18.70 -34.62 -9.47
CA GLY A 281 18.98 -34.96 -10.86
C GLY A 281 18.87 -33.77 -11.81
N SER A 282 19.53 -33.84 -12.97
CA SER A 282 19.60 -32.73 -13.95
C SER A 282 18.22 -32.24 -14.39
N LYS A 283 17.25 -33.13 -14.57
CA LYS A 283 15.88 -32.72 -14.96
C LYS A 283 15.17 -31.95 -13.84
N THR A 284 15.42 -32.27 -12.58
CA THR A 284 14.90 -31.54 -11.42
C THR A 284 15.51 -30.15 -11.34
N LEU A 285 16.83 -30.05 -11.53
CA LEU A 285 17.53 -28.76 -11.55
C LEU A 285 17.06 -27.87 -12.72
N GLN A 286 16.88 -28.42 -13.93
CA GLN A 286 16.31 -27.69 -15.07
C GLN A 286 14.87 -27.22 -14.81
N LEU A 287 14.04 -28.06 -14.18
CA LEU A 287 12.70 -27.67 -13.80
C LEU A 287 12.69 -26.54 -12.76
N ILE A 288 13.64 -26.50 -11.84
CA ILE A 288 13.77 -25.40 -10.86
C ILE A 288 14.33 -24.15 -11.51
N GLU A 289 15.36 -24.26 -12.35
CA GLU A 289 15.96 -23.12 -13.07
C GLU A 289 14.94 -22.39 -13.94
N SER A 290 14.10 -23.14 -14.66
CA SER A 290 13.02 -22.58 -15.48
C SER A 290 11.86 -21.96 -14.67
N LYS A 291 11.89 -22.03 -13.33
CA LYS A 291 10.91 -21.37 -12.46
C LYS A 291 11.50 -20.04 -12.00
N TYR A 292 10.74 -18.97 -12.24
CA TYR A 292 11.10 -17.60 -11.88
C TYR A 292 12.40 -17.16 -12.54
N SER A 293 12.29 -16.83 -13.82
CA SER A 293 13.38 -16.47 -14.72
C SER A 293 14.02 -15.12 -14.43
N PHE A 294 14.35 -14.79 -13.17
CA PHE A 294 15.00 -13.51 -12.85
C PHE A 294 16.34 -13.33 -13.58
N ASP A 295 17.01 -14.45 -13.92
CA ASP A 295 18.22 -14.43 -14.75
C ASP A 295 17.98 -13.87 -16.18
N GLY A 296 16.75 -13.98 -16.69
CA GLY A 296 16.32 -13.43 -17.99
C GLY A 296 15.47 -12.15 -17.89
N ASN A 297 14.78 -11.97 -16.77
CA ASN A 297 13.89 -10.84 -16.49
C ASN A 297 14.28 -10.17 -15.15
N PRO A 298 15.46 -9.50 -15.08
CA PRO A 298 15.99 -8.96 -13.83
C PRO A 298 15.13 -7.84 -13.23
N ILE A 299 14.32 -7.16 -14.06
CA ILE A 299 13.38 -6.12 -13.60
C ILE A 299 12.45 -6.67 -12.52
N TYR A 300 11.99 -7.92 -12.63
CA TYR A 300 11.12 -8.50 -11.63
C TYR A 300 11.77 -8.50 -10.25
N ALA A 301 13.08 -8.76 -10.14
CA ALA A 301 13.79 -8.79 -8.87
C ALA A 301 14.23 -7.38 -8.42
N ILE A 302 14.83 -6.59 -9.31
CA ILE A 302 15.46 -5.32 -8.94
C ILE A 302 14.48 -4.15 -8.77
N LEU A 303 13.33 -4.21 -9.44
CA LEU A 303 12.26 -3.22 -9.31
C LEU A 303 11.01 -3.79 -8.63
N HIS A 304 11.10 -4.96 -7.98
CA HIS A 304 9.97 -5.57 -7.27
C HIS A 304 9.38 -4.66 -6.19
N GLU A 305 10.12 -4.38 -5.11
CA GLU A 305 9.63 -3.51 -4.03
C GLU A 305 9.42 -2.06 -4.48
N PRO A 306 10.25 -1.51 -5.39
CA PRO A 306 10.01 -0.19 -5.94
C PRO A 306 8.60 0.01 -6.55
N ILE A 307 7.85 -1.04 -6.94
CA ILE A 307 6.45 -0.90 -7.40
C ILE A 307 5.50 -0.39 -6.31
N TYR A 308 5.86 -0.53 -5.04
CA TYR A 308 5.07 -0.08 -3.88
C TYR A 308 5.55 1.27 -3.32
N CYS A 309 6.56 1.88 -3.93
CA CYS A 309 7.22 3.03 -3.34
C CYS A 309 6.66 4.36 -3.88
N GLN A 310 6.26 5.22 -2.96
CA GLN A 310 5.79 6.59 -3.15
C GLN A 310 6.45 7.48 -2.08
N GLY A 311 7.59 8.10 -2.42
CA GLY A 311 8.33 9.02 -1.54
C GLY A 311 9.12 8.35 -0.41
N GLN A 312 9.13 7.02 -0.33
CA GLN A 312 9.85 6.27 0.70
C GLN A 312 10.71 5.17 0.08
N ALA A 313 11.84 4.89 0.74
CA ALA A 313 12.74 3.83 0.33
C ALA A 313 12.26 2.45 0.84
N PRO A 314 12.28 1.41 0.00
CA PRO A 314 11.77 0.10 0.39
C PRO A 314 12.65 -0.60 1.44
N LYS A 315 13.96 -0.37 1.39
CA LYS A 315 14.99 -0.86 2.32
C LYS A 315 15.05 -2.39 2.47
N TRP A 316 14.61 -3.17 1.48
CA TRP A 316 14.42 -4.62 1.59
C TRP A 316 13.31 -5.00 2.58
N SER A 317 12.14 -4.36 2.42
CA SER A 317 10.99 -4.49 3.31
C SER A 317 10.54 -5.94 3.48
N ALA A 318 10.41 -6.69 2.38
CA ALA A 318 10.04 -8.09 2.39
C ALA A 318 10.97 -8.92 3.29
N SER A 319 12.28 -8.68 3.20
CA SER A 319 13.28 -9.36 4.00
C SER A 319 13.16 -9.01 5.49
N ARG A 320 12.96 -7.73 5.83
CA ARG A 320 12.75 -7.28 7.21
C ARG A 320 11.48 -7.88 7.82
N VAL A 321 10.37 -7.84 7.08
CA VAL A 321 9.09 -8.38 7.53
C VAL A 321 9.19 -9.88 7.74
N ILE A 322 9.78 -10.64 6.82
CA ILE A 322 9.97 -12.09 6.97
C ILE A 322 10.93 -12.46 8.11
N ALA A 323 11.97 -11.66 8.37
CA ALA A 323 12.88 -11.91 9.49
C ALA A 323 12.17 -11.91 10.85
N SER A 324 11.00 -11.26 10.96
CA SER A 324 10.16 -11.29 12.17
C SER A 324 9.22 -12.51 12.27
N GLN A 325 9.27 -13.44 11.32
CA GLN A 325 8.32 -14.55 11.18
C GLN A 325 9.05 -15.91 11.24
N PRO A 326 9.23 -16.50 12.44
CA PRO A 326 10.11 -17.66 12.63
C PRO A 326 9.79 -18.89 11.79
N GLN A 327 8.52 -19.10 11.43
CA GLN A 327 8.09 -20.23 10.60
C GLN A 327 8.61 -20.19 9.16
N PHE A 328 9.06 -19.03 8.67
CA PHE A 328 9.65 -18.85 7.34
C PHE A 328 11.18 -18.97 7.35
N LEU A 329 11.80 -19.15 8.52
CA LEU A 329 13.24 -19.14 8.70
C LEU A 329 13.74 -20.55 8.97
N TRP A 330 14.46 -21.13 8.00
CA TRP A 330 15.04 -22.46 8.15
C TRP A 330 15.93 -22.57 9.40
N ALA A 331 16.73 -21.54 9.68
CA ALA A 331 17.59 -21.48 10.86
C ALA A 331 16.84 -21.67 12.18
N HIS A 332 15.57 -21.25 12.25
CA HIS A 332 14.69 -21.47 13.40
C HIS A 332 13.97 -22.83 13.32
N VAL A 333 13.34 -23.12 12.18
CA VAL A 333 12.50 -24.32 12.01
C VAL A 333 13.31 -25.62 12.15
N LYS A 334 14.59 -25.62 11.77
CA LYS A 334 15.45 -26.80 11.87
C LYS A 334 15.72 -27.27 13.31
N SER A 335 15.61 -26.39 14.30
CA SER A 335 15.74 -26.75 15.72
C SER A 335 14.42 -27.22 16.35
N LEU A 336 13.30 -27.13 15.64
CA LEU A 336 12.00 -27.59 16.11
C LEU A 336 11.76 -29.07 15.77
N ALA A 337 10.68 -29.64 16.33
CA ALA A 337 10.24 -30.99 16.02
C ALA A 337 10.04 -31.19 14.50
N GLN A 338 10.29 -32.40 14.00
CA GLN A 338 10.15 -32.71 12.57
C GLN A 338 8.71 -32.55 12.04
N THR A 339 7.72 -32.47 12.93
CA THR A 339 6.32 -32.19 12.62
C THR A 339 6.05 -30.71 12.37
N GLU A 340 6.97 -29.81 12.72
CA GLU A 340 6.80 -28.36 12.52
C GLU A 340 7.16 -27.96 11.07
N PRO A 341 6.22 -27.37 10.31
CA PRO A 341 6.42 -27.02 8.92
C PRO A 341 7.31 -25.80 8.72
N LEU A 342 8.13 -25.83 7.66
CA LEU A 342 8.88 -24.68 7.14
C LEU A 342 8.04 -23.97 6.07
N TYR A 343 7.75 -22.68 6.21
CA TYR A 343 6.88 -21.98 5.26
C TYR A 343 7.65 -21.39 4.08
N PHE A 344 7.05 -21.47 2.89
CA PHE A 344 7.50 -20.84 1.65
C PHE A 344 7.15 -19.34 1.61
N HIS A 345 7.97 -18.53 0.94
CA HIS A 345 7.96 -17.05 1.03
C HIS A 345 6.98 -16.32 0.10
N GLY A 346 6.31 -17.01 -0.83
CA GLY A 346 5.41 -16.34 -1.76
C GLY A 346 6.17 -15.43 -2.74
N GLU A 347 5.64 -14.24 -3.03
CA GLU A 347 6.16 -13.29 -4.03
C GLU A 347 7.34 -12.42 -3.55
N MET A 348 7.70 -12.56 -2.27
CA MET A 348 8.71 -11.71 -1.64
C MET A 348 10.10 -11.94 -2.24
N VAL A 349 10.75 -10.87 -2.70
CA VAL A 349 12.14 -10.89 -3.21
C VAL A 349 13.07 -10.38 -2.11
N PHE A 350 14.18 -11.08 -1.86
CA PHE A 350 15.17 -10.68 -0.84
C PHE A 350 16.55 -10.38 -1.46
N PRO A 351 17.48 -9.74 -0.70
CA PRO A 351 18.80 -9.36 -1.22
C PRO A 351 19.63 -10.53 -1.75
N ASP A 352 19.47 -11.73 -1.18
CA ASP A 352 20.20 -12.95 -1.57
C ASP A 352 19.83 -13.45 -2.97
N ALA A 353 18.77 -12.92 -3.59
CA ALA A 353 18.45 -13.18 -5.00
C ALA A 353 19.62 -12.78 -5.90
N PHE A 354 20.29 -11.68 -5.53
CA PHE A 354 21.46 -11.15 -6.22
C PHE A 354 22.74 -11.93 -5.93
N ASP A 355 22.69 -12.95 -5.06
CA ASP A 355 23.78 -13.92 -4.86
C ASP A 355 23.47 -15.25 -5.57
N ASP A 356 22.21 -15.70 -5.53
CA ASP A 356 21.79 -16.99 -6.04
C ASP A 356 21.59 -17.02 -7.56
N TYR A 357 21.03 -15.96 -8.14
CA TYR A 357 20.84 -15.84 -9.58
C TYR A 357 22.11 -15.29 -10.22
N VAL A 358 22.72 -16.10 -11.09
CA VAL A 358 24.04 -15.81 -11.68
C VAL A 358 24.06 -14.48 -12.44
N ASN A 359 22.99 -14.18 -13.17
CA ASN A 359 22.87 -12.97 -13.97
C ASN A 359 22.41 -11.75 -13.15
N LEU A 360 21.97 -11.94 -11.90
CA LEU A 360 21.68 -10.83 -10.99
C LEU A 360 22.91 -10.34 -10.24
N ARG A 361 23.94 -11.17 -10.02
CA ARG A 361 25.17 -10.81 -9.28
C ARG A 361 25.80 -9.48 -9.74
N PRO A 362 25.94 -9.18 -11.05
CA PRO A 362 26.51 -7.91 -11.50
C PRO A 362 25.66 -6.67 -11.19
N LEU A 363 24.40 -6.87 -10.75
CA LEU A 363 23.45 -5.83 -10.39
C LEU A 363 23.28 -5.67 -8.87
N LYS A 364 23.98 -6.46 -8.06
CA LYS A 364 23.83 -6.45 -6.59
C LYS A 364 24.02 -5.05 -5.98
N GLY A 365 25.07 -4.33 -6.38
CA GLY A 365 25.31 -2.98 -5.86
C GLY A 365 24.24 -1.98 -6.31
N ALA A 366 23.77 -2.09 -7.56
CA ALA A 366 22.69 -1.24 -8.07
C ALA A 366 21.36 -1.51 -7.34
N ALA A 367 21.07 -2.78 -7.05
CA ALA A 367 19.91 -3.18 -6.27
C ALA A 367 19.97 -2.62 -4.84
N GLN A 368 21.15 -2.63 -4.20
CA GLN A 368 21.32 -2.03 -2.87
C GLN A 368 21.10 -0.51 -2.88
N ILE A 369 21.53 0.19 -3.94
CA ILE A 369 21.29 1.63 -4.08
C ILE A 369 19.79 1.89 -4.22
N LEU A 370 19.11 1.20 -5.14
CA LEU A 370 17.66 1.33 -5.33
C LEU A 370 16.88 0.99 -4.06
N ALA A 371 17.31 -0.02 -3.30
CA ALA A 371 16.67 -0.37 -2.04
C ALA A 371 16.72 0.77 -1.01
N ASN A 372 17.71 1.68 -1.08
CA ASN A 372 17.84 2.81 -0.15
C ASN A 372 17.35 4.13 -0.73
N ASP A 373 16.84 4.12 -1.95
CA ASP A 373 16.39 5.31 -2.64
C ASP A 373 14.93 5.63 -2.29
N SER A 374 14.62 6.88 -1.94
CA SER A 374 13.25 7.31 -1.60
C SER A 374 12.61 8.15 -2.69
N ASP A 375 13.35 8.50 -3.74
CA ASP A 375 12.88 9.38 -4.82
C ASP A 375 12.04 8.59 -5.83
N TYR A 376 10.82 8.30 -5.40
CA TYR A 376 9.82 7.54 -6.15
C TYR A 376 8.49 8.26 -6.14
N ALA A 377 7.91 8.54 -7.32
CA ALA A 377 6.54 9.03 -7.45
C ALA A 377 5.78 8.17 -8.47
N LEU A 378 4.65 7.58 -8.07
CA LEU A 378 3.82 6.71 -8.93
C LEU A 378 2.39 7.17 -9.09
N TYR A 379 1.81 7.84 -8.09
CA TYR A 379 0.38 8.15 -8.08
C TYR A 379 0.11 9.62 -7.74
N ASP A 380 -0.84 10.23 -8.44
CA ASP A 380 -1.47 11.50 -8.06
C ASP A 380 -2.82 11.17 -7.41
N ILE A 381 -2.82 11.10 -6.08
CA ILE A 381 -3.99 10.70 -5.29
C ILE A 381 -5.17 11.65 -5.49
N GLU A 382 -4.89 12.96 -5.63
CA GLU A 382 -5.94 13.94 -5.83
C GLU A 382 -6.55 13.82 -7.23
N GLN A 383 -5.76 13.46 -8.25
CA GLN A 383 -6.28 13.15 -9.58
C GLN A 383 -7.15 11.89 -9.56
N LEU A 384 -6.74 10.84 -8.86
CA LEU A 384 -7.52 9.61 -8.74
C LEU A 384 -8.89 9.85 -8.08
N LYS A 385 -8.96 10.71 -7.06
CA LYS A 385 -10.22 11.10 -6.38
C LYS A 385 -11.19 11.86 -7.28
N ARG A 386 -10.71 12.60 -8.28
CA ARG A 386 -11.53 13.35 -9.26
C ARG A 386 -11.60 12.66 -10.62
N ASN A 387 -11.21 11.39 -10.71
CA ASN A 387 -11.17 10.64 -11.96
C ASN A 387 -12.56 10.55 -12.62
N GLU A 388 -12.63 10.93 -13.90
CA GLU A 388 -13.83 10.84 -14.73
C GLU A 388 -13.86 9.56 -15.58
N VAL A 389 -12.71 8.91 -15.78
CA VAL A 389 -12.57 7.72 -16.62
C VAL A 389 -13.27 6.53 -15.99
N LYS A 390 -14.00 5.75 -16.77
CA LYS A 390 -14.64 4.53 -16.27
C LYS A 390 -13.60 3.49 -15.88
N VAL A 391 -13.60 3.04 -14.63
CA VAL A 391 -12.74 1.94 -14.16
C VAL A 391 -13.61 0.75 -13.74
N SER A 392 -13.32 -0.43 -14.32
CA SER A 392 -13.97 -1.71 -13.99
C SER A 392 -12.89 -2.70 -13.54
N ALA A 393 -12.96 -3.21 -12.32
CA ALA A 393 -11.91 -4.03 -11.73
C ALA A 393 -12.42 -5.42 -11.32
N ALA A 394 -11.68 -6.47 -11.67
CA ALA A 394 -11.84 -7.80 -11.09
C ALA A 394 -10.91 -7.92 -9.88
N THR A 395 -11.46 -8.25 -8.72
CA THR A 395 -10.75 -8.34 -7.44
C THR A 395 -10.96 -9.71 -6.83
N TYR A 396 -9.86 -10.34 -6.41
CA TYR A 396 -9.89 -11.69 -5.87
C TYR A 396 -9.81 -11.63 -4.34
N TYR A 397 -10.79 -12.21 -3.65
CA TYR A 397 -10.93 -12.06 -2.19
C TYR A 397 -9.78 -12.70 -1.40
N ASN A 398 -9.23 -13.82 -1.91
CA ASN A 398 -8.12 -14.54 -1.28
C ASN A 398 -6.83 -14.39 -2.10
N ASP A 399 -6.63 -13.25 -2.77
CA ASP A 399 -5.42 -12.98 -3.54
C ASP A 399 -4.19 -13.03 -2.61
N MET A 400 -3.13 -13.70 -3.07
CA MET A 400 -1.89 -13.86 -2.30
C MET A 400 -0.88 -12.74 -2.60
N TYR A 401 -1.11 -11.96 -3.65
CA TYR A 401 -0.16 -10.96 -4.15
C TYR A 401 -0.68 -9.54 -3.92
N VAL A 402 -1.97 -9.32 -4.14
CA VAL A 402 -2.63 -8.02 -3.96
C VAL A 402 -3.64 -8.13 -2.84
N GLU A 403 -3.28 -7.65 -1.65
CA GLU A 403 -4.10 -7.78 -0.45
C GLU A 403 -5.48 -7.13 -0.65
N PHE A 404 -6.54 -7.84 -0.24
CA PHE A 404 -7.92 -7.44 -0.53
C PHE A 404 -8.31 -6.11 0.11
N GLY A 405 -7.96 -5.89 1.38
CA GLY A 405 -8.22 -4.64 2.10
C GLY A 405 -7.55 -3.44 1.42
N LEU A 406 -6.26 -3.55 1.10
CA LEU A 406 -5.52 -2.52 0.36
C LEU A 406 -6.14 -2.26 -1.02
N ALA A 407 -6.57 -3.32 -1.72
CA ALA A 407 -7.30 -3.17 -2.98
C ALA A 407 -8.65 -2.44 -2.81
N GLN A 408 -9.36 -2.64 -1.69
CA GLN A 408 -10.60 -1.90 -1.40
C GLN A 408 -10.32 -0.42 -1.11
N GLU A 409 -9.23 -0.09 -0.40
CA GLU A 409 -8.82 1.30 -0.17
C GLU A 409 -8.55 2.03 -1.49
N THR A 410 -7.83 1.38 -2.40
CA THR A 410 -7.56 1.90 -3.73
C THR A 410 -8.83 2.07 -4.56
N ALA A 411 -9.70 1.06 -4.58
CA ALA A 411 -10.98 1.14 -5.29
C ALA A 411 -11.89 2.25 -4.74
N GLY A 412 -11.86 2.49 -3.42
CA GLY A 412 -12.58 3.58 -2.77
C GLY A 412 -11.98 4.96 -3.03
N THR A 413 -10.69 5.03 -3.34
CA THR A 413 -9.98 6.29 -3.67
C THR A 413 -10.20 6.70 -5.12
N ILE A 414 -10.20 5.74 -6.04
CA ILE A 414 -10.38 6.02 -7.47
C ILE A 414 -11.86 6.30 -7.75
N ALA A 415 -12.20 7.56 -8.03
CA ALA A 415 -13.54 7.88 -8.49
C ALA A 415 -13.86 7.08 -9.76
N ASN A 416 -15.14 6.75 -9.95
CA ASN A 416 -15.59 5.99 -11.11
C ASN A 416 -15.03 4.55 -11.21
N CYS A 417 -14.57 3.96 -10.09
CA CYS A 417 -14.20 2.55 -9.98
C CYS A 417 -15.36 1.68 -9.48
N GLU A 418 -15.64 0.59 -10.21
CA GLU A 418 -16.57 -0.48 -9.81
C GLU A 418 -15.88 -1.84 -9.87
N GLN A 419 -16.27 -2.77 -8.99
CA GLN A 419 -15.61 -4.07 -8.85
C GLN A 419 -16.53 -5.27 -9.12
N TYR A 420 -15.97 -6.28 -9.76
CA TYR A 420 -16.37 -7.68 -9.64
C TYR A 420 -15.48 -8.36 -8.60
N ILE A 421 -16.03 -8.60 -7.40
CA ILE A 421 -15.31 -9.27 -6.32
C ILE A 421 -15.69 -10.75 -6.31
N THR A 422 -14.69 -11.64 -6.31
CA THR A 422 -14.90 -13.08 -6.32
C THR A 422 -13.93 -13.83 -5.42
N ASN A 423 -14.40 -14.91 -4.80
CA ASN A 423 -13.56 -15.87 -4.08
C ASN A 423 -13.38 -17.20 -4.83
N GLN A 424 -13.93 -17.30 -6.05
CA GLN A 424 -13.87 -18.51 -6.88
C GLN A 424 -12.61 -18.59 -7.74
N LEU A 425 -11.98 -17.44 -8.01
CA LEU A 425 -10.77 -17.32 -8.81
C LEU A 425 -9.60 -16.84 -7.94
N ASN A 426 -8.40 -17.25 -8.32
CA ASN A 426 -7.16 -16.69 -7.77
C ASN A 426 -6.65 -15.56 -8.69
N HIS A 427 -5.45 -15.04 -8.40
CA HIS A 427 -4.85 -13.93 -9.13
C HIS A 427 -4.71 -14.15 -10.64
N ASP A 428 -4.60 -15.41 -11.07
CA ASP A 428 -4.54 -15.81 -12.48
C ASP A 428 -5.93 -15.98 -13.13
N GLY A 429 -7.00 -15.50 -12.48
CA GLY A 429 -8.38 -15.71 -12.91
C GLY A 429 -8.67 -15.30 -14.34
N ILE A 430 -8.09 -14.19 -14.82
CA ILE A 430 -8.25 -13.75 -16.22
C ILE A 430 -7.64 -14.73 -17.23
N ARG A 431 -6.61 -15.49 -16.85
CA ARG A 431 -6.00 -16.52 -17.69
C ARG A 431 -6.77 -17.83 -17.64
N GLN A 432 -7.37 -18.15 -16.48
CA GLN A 432 -8.13 -19.39 -16.28
C GLN A 432 -9.54 -19.32 -16.87
N ASP A 433 -10.22 -18.20 -16.70
CA ASP A 433 -11.61 -18.00 -17.17
C ASP A 433 -11.77 -16.58 -17.73
N ALA A 434 -11.07 -16.33 -18.84
CA ALA A 434 -11.13 -15.04 -19.54
C ALA A 434 -12.57 -14.66 -19.89
N LYS A 435 -13.39 -15.64 -20.27
CA LYS A 435 -14.77 -15.44 -20.69
C LYS A 435 -15.66 -14.89 -19.59
N ASP A 436 -15.71 -15.53 -18.42
CA ASP A 436 -16.53 -15.01 -17.32
C ASP A 436 -16.00 -13.65 -16.85
N VAL A 437 -14.70 -13.53 -16.62
CA VAL A 437 -14.11 -12.28 -16.12
C VAL A 437 -14.36 -11.12 -17.07
N MET A 438 -14.10 -11.28 -18.37
CA MET A 438 -14.33 -10.21 -19.35
C MET A 438 -15.81 -9.87 -19.49
N LYS A 439 -16.69 -10.88 -19.52
CA LYS A 439 -18.14 -10.65 -19.54
C LYS A 439 -18.56 -9.76 -18.37
N ARG A 440 -18.13 -10.05 -17.14
CA ARG A 440 -18.46 -9.23 -15.95
C ARG A 440 -17.91 -7.82 -16.05
N LEU A 441 -16.66 -7.67 -16.48
CA LEU A 441 -16.03 -6.36 -16.63
C LEU A 441 -16.75 -5.47 -17.65
N PHE A 442 -17.14 -6.04 -18.80
CA PHE A 442 -17.93 -5.30 -19.81
C PHE A 442 -19.37 -5.02 -19.35
N GLU A 443 -20.00 -5.94 -18.62
CA GLU A 443 -21.31 -5.69 -17.98
C GLU A 443 -21.23 -4.49 -17.03
N ILE A 444 -20.18 -4.39 -16.21
CA ILE A 444 -19.92 -3.25 -15.31
C ILE A 444 -19.69 -1.96 -16.10
N SER A 445 -18.84 -1.99 -17.14
CA SER A 445 -18.51 -0.81 -17.97
C SER A 445 -19.75 -0.18 -18.64
N LYS A 446 -20.70 -1.03 -19.06
CA LYS A 446 -21.93 -0.64 -19.76
C LYS A 446 -23.04 -0.13 -18.84
N ARG A 447 -22.93 -0.29 -17.52
CA ARG A 447 -23.95 0.22 -16.58
C ARG A 447 -24.10 1.73 -16.75
N GLU A 448 -25.34 2.20 -16.75
CA GLU A 448 -25.63 3.61 -16.54
C GLU A 448 -25.14 3.97 -15.15
N ARG A 449 -24.07 4.75 -15.13
CA ARG A 449 -23.57 5.29 -13.89
C ARG A 449 -24.53 6.40 -13.50
N PRO A 450 -25.01 6.46 -12.25
CA PRO A 450 -25.40 7.77 -11.74
C PRO A 450 -24.18 8.67 -12.02
N GLY A 451 -24.41 9.85 -12.63
CA GLY A 451 -23.35 10.82 -12.94
C GLY A 451 -22.40 11.03 -11.75
N PRO A 452 -21.21 11.63 -11.96
CA PRO A 452 -20.09 11.61 -11.01
C PRO A 452 -20.64 11.62 -9.61
N ARG A 453 -20.47 10.50 -8.87
CA ARG A 453 -21.09 10.35 -7.57
C ARG A 453 -20.69 11.59 -6.77
N VAL A 454 -21.61 12.56 -6.67
CA VAL A 454 -21.77 13.38 -5.49
C VAL A 454 -22.17 12.35 -4.46
N ASN A 455 -21.16 11.67 -3.93
CA ASN A 455 -21.16 10.57 -2.99
C ASN A 455 -22.56 10.19 -2.51
N PHE A 456 -23.40 9.52 -3.32
CA PHE A 456 -24.82 9.38 -2.91
C PHE A 456 -24.98 8.29 -1.84
N LEU A 457 -24.11 7.27 -1.85
CA LEU A 457 -24.02 6.26 -0.79
C LEU A 457 -23.28 6.77 0.44
N ALA A 458 -22.24 7.60 0.28
CA ALA A 458 -21.71 8.36 1.41
C ALA A 458 -22.72 9.42 1.87
N SER A 459 -23.63 9.93 1.04
CA SER A 459 -24.65 10.89 1.47
C SER A 459 -25.80 10.21 2.19
N CYS A 460 -26.18 8.97 1.86
CA CYS A 460 -27.17 8.24 2.65
C CYS A 460 -26.56 7.68 3.93
N HIS A 461 -25.29 7.22 3.90
CA HIS A 461 -24.59 6.75 5.10
C HIS A 461 -24.14 7.92 5.98
N ASP A 462 -23.56 8.99 5.46
CA ASP A 462 -23.31 10.26 6.18
C ASP A 462 -24.60 11.03 6.46
N MET A 463 -25.71 10.95 5.71
CA MET A 463 -26.99 11.55 6.19
C MET A 463 -27.55 10.73 7.34
N ALA A 464 -27.55 9.40 7.24
CA ALA A 464 -28.01 8.54 8.33
C ALA A 464 -27.11 8.67 9.56
N LEU A 465 -25.79 8.68 9.37
CA LEU A 465 -24.81 8.85 10.44
C LEU A 465 -24.70 10.30 10.90
N SER A 466 -24.88 11.34 10.08
CA SER A 466 -24.92 12.73 10.56
C SER A 466 -26.22 13.05 11.30
N PHE A 467 -27.32 12.35 10.98
CA PHE A 467 -28.54 12.40 11.78
C PHE A 467 -28.33 11.73 13.15
N LEU A 468 -27.58 10.62 13.21
CA LEU A 468 -27.28 9.89 14.45
C LEU A 468 -26.09 10.46 15.25
N PHE A 469 -25.15 11.12 14.56
CA PHE A 469 -23.88 11.65 15.06
C PHE A 469 -23.63 13.03 14.41
N PRO A 470 -24.40 14.06 14.79
CA PRO A 470 -24.22 15.40 14.24
C PRO A 470 -22.80 15.91 14.53
N LYS A 471 -22.09 16.30 13.47
CA LYS A 471 -20.76 16.91 13.56
C LYS A 471 -20.91 18.42 13.45
N GLN A 472 -20.23 19.12 14.35
CA GLN A 472 -20.26 20.57 14.39
C GLN A 472 -19.15 21.13 13.51
N PRO A 473 -19.35 22.30 12.87
CA PRO A 473 -18.28 23.02 12.22
C PRO A 473 -17.16 23.31 13.23
N LEU A 474 -15.92 23.06 12.82
CA LEU A 474 -14.75 23.29 13.67
C LEU A 474 -14.05 24.59 13.27
N GLN A 475 -13.68 25.39 14.27
CA GLN A 475 -12.92 26.62 14.11
C GLN A 475 -11.50 26.43 14.61
N SER A 476 -10.52 26.81 13.78
CA SER A 476 -9.11 26.74 14.15
C SER A 476 -8.78 27.72 15.29
N PRO A 477 -8.11 27.26 16.36
CA PRO A 477 -7.49 28.13 17.36
C PRO A 477 -6.42 29.02 16.71
N LYS A 478 -6.18 30.18 17.31
CA LYS A 478 -5.10 31.08 16.89
C LYS A 478 -3.80 30.70 17.58
N VAL A 479 -2.67 31.02 16.96
CA VAL A 479 -1.34 30.94 17.58
C VAL A 479 -0.79 32.34 17.77
N SER A 480 -0.30 32.66 18.97
CA SER A 480 0.34 33.95 19.26
C SER A 480 1.77 34.01 18.69
N GLU A 481 2.33 35.22 18.60
CA GLU A 481 3.68 35.46 18.07
C GLU A 481 4.79 34.68 18.83
N ASP A 482 4.59 34.43 20.12
CA ASP A 482 5.47 33.63 20.98
C ASP A 482 5.18 32.11 20.91
N GLY A 483 4.37 31.67 19.94
CA GLY A 483 4.10 30.25 19.65
C GLY A 483 3.06 29.59 20.56
N ALA A 484 2.32 30.36 21.37
CA ALA A 484 1.27 29.80 22.22
C ALA A 484 0.01 29.48 21.40
N TRP A 485 -0.54 28.29 21.60
CA TRP A 485 -1.88 27.98 21.11
C TRP A 485 -2.93 28.63 22.03
N LEU A 486 -3.85 29.39 21.43
CA LEU A 486 -4.85 30.18 22.13
C LEU A 486 -6.21 29.48 22.05
N PHE A 487 -6.65 28.89 23.16
CA PHE A 487 -7.98 28.28 23.29
C PHE A 487 -8.91 29.19 24.10
N PHE A 488 -10.22 29.05 23.84
CA PHE A 488 -11.29 29.84 24.47
C PHE A 488 -11.02 31.34 24.40
N ASP A 489 -10.72 31.85 23.20
CA ASP A 489 -10.30 33.23 22.93
C ASP A 489 -9.07 33.69 23.74
N GLY A 490 -8.14 32.77 23.98
CA GLY A 490 -6.87 33.04 24.68
C GLY A 490 -6.95 32.96 26.19
N ALA A 491 -8.08 32.48 26.74
CA ALA A 491 -8.24 32.22 28.16
C ALA A 491 -7.44 31.01 28.66
N LEU A 492 -7.17 30.04 27.78
CA LEU A 492 -6.20 28.98 28.00
C LEU A 492 -5.11 29.11 26.93
N LYS A 493 -3.86 29.22 27.37
CA LYS A 493 -2.69 29.26 26.48
C LYS A 493 -1.83 28.04 26.72
N THR A 494 -1.38 27.39 25.65
CA THR A 494 -0.53 26.21 25.78
C THR A 494 0.71 26.27 24.88
N TRP A 495 1.83 25.79 25.40
CA TRP A 495 3.07 25.56 24.67
C TRP A 495 3.49 24.10 24.83
N ALA A 496 4.04 23.52 23.77
CA ALA A 496 4.74 22.25 23.86
C ALA A 496 6.22 22.46 24.16
N ILE A 497 6.70 21.77 25.18
CA ILE A 497 8.10 21.70 25.56
C ILE A 497 8.52 20.24 25.39
N HIS A 498 9.35 20.00 24.38
CA HIS A 498 9.94 18.69 24.13
C HIS A 498 11.24 18.59 24.93
N ASN A 499 11.31 17.62 25.84
CA ASN A 499 12.50 17.40 26.66
C ASN A 499 13.44 16.39 25.97
N GLU A 500 14.75 16.54 26.19
CA GLU A 500 15.78 15.64 25.64
C GLU A 500 15.63 14.18 26.11
N ASP A 501 14.94 13.95 27.24
CA ASP A 501 14.64 12.62 27.79
C ASP A 501 13.46 11.90 27.12
N GLY A 502 12.88 12.50 26.05
CA GLY A 502 11.73 11.97 25.33
C GLY A 502 10.39 12.19 26.03
N SER A 503 10.36 12.92 27.16
CA SER A 503 9.10 13.30 27.81
C SER A 503 8.44 14.50 27.13
N PHE A 504 7.11 14.50 27.11
CA PHE A 504 6.30 15.60 26.62
C PHE A 504 5.84 16.47 27.80
N THR A 505 6.09 17.77 27.72
CA THR A 505 5.58 18.75 28.69
C THR A 505 4.71 19.77 27.99
N SER A 506 3.47 19.90 28.46
CA SER A 506 2.59 20.99 28.08
C SER A 506 2.65 22.07 29.16
N ARG A 507 3.22 23.24 28.83
CA ARG A 507 3.07 24.43 29.68
C ARG A 507 1.70 25.03 29.39
N GLN A 508 0.90 25.24 30.44
CA GLN A 508 -0.46 25.74 30.33
C GLN A 508 -0.68 26.93 31.25
N VAL A 509 -1.23 28.01 30.70
CA VAL A 509 -1.61 29.21 31.44
C VAL A 509 -3.13 29.37 31.42
N PHE A 510 -3.72 29.34 32.60
CA PHE A 510 -5.16 29.38 32.87
C PHE A 510 -5.55 30.78 33.37
N ALA A 511 -6.28 31.55 32.56
CA ALA A 511 -6.70 32.90 32.91
C ALA A 511 -7.71 32.90 34.08
N HIS A 512 -7.41 33.60 35.17
CA HIS A 512 -8.22 33.60 36.40
C HIS A 512 -9.62 34.20 36.22
N SER A 513 -9.76 35.09 35.23
CA SER A 513 -10.97 35.88 35.01
C SER A 513 -11.96 35.25 34.04
N ASN A 514 -11.66 34.06 33.49
CA ASN A 514 -12.46 33.44 32.44
C ASN A 514 -13.03 32.08 32.89
N PRO A 515 -14.35 31.85 32.78
CA PRO A 515 -14.99 30.62 33.22
C PRO A 515 -14.68 29.38 32.36
N HIS A 516 -13.98 29.53 31.24
CA HIS A 516 -13.60 28.43 30.35
C HIS A 516 -12.13 28.03 30.46
N SER A 517 -11.30 28.85 31.10
CA SER A 517 -9.85 28.66 31.13
C SER A 517 -9.41 27.42 31.90
N GLY A 518 -10.16 27.04 32.94
CA GLY A 518 -9.90 26.01 33.95
C GLY A 518 -10.06 26.50 35.40
N VAL A 519 -10.66 27.68 35.60
CA VAL A 519 -10.90 28.29 36.93
C VAL A 519 -12.08 27.63 37.63
N GLY A 520 -11.78 26.89 38.69
CA GLY A 520 -12.80 26.15 39.44
C GLY A 520 -13.26 24.87 38.74
N ARG A 521 -13.90 23.97 39.51
CA ARG A 521 -14.29 22.63 39.04
C ARG A 521 -15.30 22.59 37.91
N GLN A 522 -16.06 23.67 37.71
CA GLN A 522 -17.11 23.75 36.71
C GLN A 522 -16.63 24.39 35.40
N SER A 523 -15.34 24.76 35.32
CA SER A 523 -14.78 25.35 34.12
C SER A 523 -14.67 24.34 32.99
N THR A 524 -14.84 24.80 31.75
CA THR A 524 -14.81 23.95 30.55
C THR A 524 -13.51 23.19 30.36
N ALA A 525 -12.36 23.85 30.57
CA ALA A 525 -11.05 23.21 30.45
C ALA A 525 -10.66 22.37 31.67
N THR A 526 -11.45 22.33 32.73
CA THR A 526 -11.17 21.47 33.89
C THR A 526 -11.42 20.01 33.51
N PRO A 527 -10.40 19.14 33.57
CA PRO A 527 -10.59 17.74 33.23
C PRO A 527 -11.58 17.08 34.20
N PRO A 528 -12.51 16.22 33.73
CA PRO A 528 -13.28 15.39 34.63
C PRO A 528 -12.38 14.49 35.48
N TYR A 529 -12.93 13.88 36.53
CA TYR A 529 -12.17 12.92 37.33
C TYR A 529 -11.78 11.69 36.48
N HIS A 530 -10.48 11.41 36.38
CA HIS A 530 -9.92 10.44 35.44
C HIS A 530 -8.68 9.73 35.98
N TRP A 531 -8.20 8.73 35.25
CA TRP A 531 -6.89 8.10 35.47
C TRP A 531 -6.25 7.70 34.15
N HIS A 532 -4.94 7.51 34.14
CA HIS A 532 -4.15 7.10 32.97
C HIS A 532 -3.77 5.62 33.02
N LEU A 533 -3.92 4.88 31.91
CA LEU A 533 -3.59 3.44 31.86
C LEU A 533 -2.10 3.18 32.06
N GLN A 534 -1.26 3.96 31.39
CA GLN A 534 0.18 3.67 31.26
C GLN A 534 1.06 4.86 31.64
N GLN A 535 0.48 6.04 31.78
CA GLN A 535 1.23 7.29 31.85
C GLN A 535 1.31 7.84 33.28
N THR A 536 2.49 8.35 33.63
CA THR A 536 2.72 9.16 34.84
C THR A 536 2.53 10.62 34.46
N GLU A 537 1.69 11.35 35.18
CA GLU A 537 1.44 12.78 34.98
C GLU A 537 2.04 13.58 36.14
N THR A 538 2.82 14.62 35.83
CA THR A 538 3.48 15.47 36.83
C THR A 538 3.09 16.93 36.62
N PHE A 539 2.58 17.56 37.66
CA PHE A 539 2.23 18.98 37.71
C PHE A 539 3.34 19.74 38.43
N GLN A 540 3.89 20.76 37.79
CA GLN A 540 4.83 21.70 38.41
C GLN A 540 4.28 23.12 38.28
N VAL A 541 3.93 23.75 39.40
CA VAL A 541 3.32 25.09 39.40
C VAL A 541 4.42 26.15 39.27
N ASN A 542 4.39 26.91 38.18
CA ASN A 542 5.31 28.04 37.93
C ASN A 542 4.83 29.29 38.68
N SER A 543 3.53 29.59 38.62
CA SER A 543 2.89 30.68 39.37
C SER A 543 1.39 30.42 39.56
N GLY A 544 0.75 31.10 40.52
CA GLY A 544 -0.66 30.87 40.87
C GLY A 544 -0.87 29.68 41.81
N VAL A 545 -2.09 29.15 41.85
CA VAL A 545 -2.49 28.04 42.74
C VAL A 545 -3.27 26.98 41.95
N LEU A 546 -2.75 25.76 41.93
CA LEU A 546 -3.40 24.58 41.35
C LEU A 546 -4.08 23.79 42.45
N CYS A 547 -5.39 23.63 42.35
CA CYS A 547 -6.16 22.73 43.19
C CYS A 547 -6.27 21.37 42.51
N TYR A 548 -6.25 20.27 43.28
CA TYR A 548 -6.41 18.93 42.73
C TYR A 548 -7.21 18.04 43.68
N ILE A 549 -7.77 16.97 43.14
CA ILE A 549 -8.20 15.79 43.91
C ILE A 549 -7.32 14.63 43.47
N LEU A 550 -6.76 13.91 44.43
CA LEU A 550 -6.03 12.66 44.21
C LEU A 550 -6.62 11.58 45.13
N ASP A 551 -7.23 10.56 44.53
CA ASP A 551 -7.93 9.46 45.21
C ASP A 551 -8.92 9.94 46.28
N GLY A 552 -9.73 10.92 45.90
CA GLY A 552 -10.76 11.53 46.75
C GLY A 552 -10.25 12.55 47.77
N THR A 553 -8.93 12.76 47.87
CA THR A 553 -8.35 13.76 48.77
C THR A 553 -8.06 15.05 48.02
N GLU A 554 -8.62 16.16 48.50
CA GLU A 554 -8.40 17.49 47.93
C GLU A 554 -7.12 18.14 48.48
N GLY A 555 -6.38 18.82 47.60
CA GLY A 555 -5.16 19.53 47.94
C GLY A 555 -4.94 20.76 47.06
N LYS A 556 -3.93 21.58 47.42
CA LYS A 556 -3.49 22.75 46.66
C LYS A 556 -1.96 22.70 46.49
N LEU A 557 -1.48 23.10 45.31
CA LEU A 557 -0.09 23.37 44.99
C LEU A 557 0.08 24.85 44.70
N THR A 558 1.08 25.48 45.32
CA THR A 558 1.51 26.85 45.05
C THR A 558 2.78 26.87 44.22
N ALA A 559 3.18 28.04 43.73
CA ALA A 559 4.42 28.24 42.97
C ALA A 559 5.64 27.51 43.57
N GLY A 560 6.35 26.76 42.72
CA GLY A 560 7.52 25.95 43.08
C GLY A 560 7.20 24.55 43.59
N GLN A 561 5.93 24.22 43.84
CA GLN A 561 5.53 22.87 44.27
C GLN A 561 5.20 21.97 43.08
N THR A 562 5.41 20.67 43.29
CA THR A 562 5.20 19.62 42.28
C THR A 562 4.37 18.49 42.87
N ALA A 563 3.47 17.91 42.07
CA ALA A 563 2.81 16.65 42.37
C ALA A 563 2.97 15.68 41.19
N THR A 564 3.30 14.42 41.49
CA THR A 564 3.44 13.36 40.50
C THR A 564 2.41 12.27 40.76
N ILE A 565 1.65 11.93 39.72
CA ILE A 565 0.57 10.96 39.74
C ILE A 565 0.98 9.78 38.88
N VAL A 566 1.10 8.62 39.51
CA VAL A 566 1.46 7.37 38.83
C VAL A 566 0.24 6.74 38.15
N PRO A 567 0.42 5.88 37.12
CA PRO A 567 -0.68 5.22 36.42
C PRO A 567 -1.64 4.51 37.38
N GLY A 568 -2.93 4.47 37.04
CA GLY A 568 -3.95 3.80 37.87
C GLY A 568 -4.57 4.62 38.99
N ARG A 569 -4.09 5.85 39.25
CA ARG A 569 -4.59 6.71 40.33
C ARG A 569 -5.63 7.70 39.81
N TRP A 570 -6.74 7.83 40.52
CA TRP A 570 -7.81 8.72 40.11
C TRP A 570 -7.52 10.16 40.52
N HIS A 571 -7.68 11.10 39.59
CA HIS A 571 -7.36 12.50 39.83
C HIS A 571 -8.11 13.48 38.91
N THR A 572 -8.10 14.74 39.31
CA THR A 572 -8.49 15.93 38.52
C THR A 572 -7.76 17.15 39.08
N PHE A 573 -7.66 18.24 38.32
CA PHE A 573 -7.08 19.50 38.76
C PHE A 573 -7.80 20.71 38.15
N TRP A 574 -7.70 21.86 38.82
CA TRP A 574 -8.25 23.14 38.35
C TRP A 574 -7.44 24.32 38.90
N SER A 575 -7.57 25.49 38.26
CA SER A 575 -7.05 26.75 38.78
C SER A 575 -7.92 27.27 39.92
N ASP A 576 -7.31 27.66 41.04
CA ASP A 576 -8.02 28.12 42.24
C ASP A 576 -8.79 29.44 41.99
N PRO A 577 -10.13 29.46 42.07
CA PRO A 577 -10.93 30.68 41.90
C PRO A 577 -10.61 31.78 42.91
N GLU A 578 -10.13 31.39 44.10
CA GLU A 578 -9.84 32.32 45.19
C GLU A 578 -8.45 32.97 45.08
N SER A 579 -7.60 32.47 44.19
CA SER A 579 -6.22 32.96 44.05
C SER A 579 -6.12 34.38 43.50
N GLY A 580 -7.11 34.80 42.71
CA GLY A 580 -7.14 36.12 42.07
C GLY A 580 -6.03 36.37 41.04
N VAL A 581 -5.29 35.33 40.63
CA VAL A 581 -4.17 35.40 39.67
C VAL A 581 -4.22 34.21 38.72
N ASP A 582 -3.63 34.37 37.53
CA ASP A 582 -3.54 33.29 36.55
C ASP A 582 -2.70 32.12 37.10
N LEU A 583 -3.08 30.88 36.73
CA LEU A 583 -2.27 29.70 37.02
C LEU A 583 -1.37 29.41 35.82
N ASP A 584 -0.06 29.34 36.05
CA ASP A 584 0.94 28.87 35.09
C ASP A 584 1.52 27.56 35.62
N VAL A 585 1.34 26.48 34.88
CA VAL A 585 1.74 25.12 35.28
C VAL A 585 2.35 24.36 34.12
N ASN A 586 3.40 23.61 34.40
CA ASN A 586 3.94 22.60 33.49
C ASN A 586 3.32 21.25 33.83
N ILE A 587 2.72 20.63 32.82
CA ILE A 587 2.13 19.29 32.91
C ILE A 587 2.99 18.36 32.07
N THR A 588 3.77 17.52 32.73
CA THR A 588 4.68 16.56 32.09
C THR A 588 4.09 15.16 32.14
N VAL A 589 4.01 14.51 30.98
CA VAL A 589 3.52 13.13 30.87
C VAL A 589 4.66 12.20 30.44
N ARG A 590 4.78 11.06 31.13
CA ARG A 590 5.83 10.04 30.91
C ARG A 590 5.21 8.65 30.81
N GLY A 591 5.41 7.95 29.69
CA GLY A 591 5.05 6.53 29.57
C GLY A 591 5.29 5.92 28.19
N GLY A 592 6.11 4.87 28.12
CA GLY A 592 6.22 3.87 27.03
C GLY A 592 6.51 4.36 25.60
N ASP A 593 6.63 3.42 24.66
CA ASP A 593 6.91 3.67 23.23
C ASP A 593 5.75 4.36 22.47
N ASN A 594 4.62 4.66 23.14
CA ASN A 594 3.45 5.29 22.52
C ASN A 594 2.62 6.12 23.53
N PRO A 595 3.10 7.29 23.97
CA PRO A 595 2.39 8.13 24.94
C PRO A 595 1.21 8.83 24.23
N GLY A 596 0.03 8.23 24.24
CA GLY A 596 -1.15 8.78 23.57
C GLY A 596 -1.56 10.21 23.99
N PHE A 597 -1.07 10.69 25.14
CA PHE A 597 -1.13 12.10 25.55
C PHE A 597 0.15 12.84 25.10
N ASP A 598 0.07 13.51 23.96
CA ASP A 598 1.14 14.30 23.35
C ASP A 598 0.64 15.70 22.92
N GLU A 599 1.48 16.45 22.21
CA GLU A 599 1.10 17.76 21.68
C GLU A 599 -0.13 17.68 20.75
N SER A 600 -0.20 16.63 19.94
CA SER A 600 -1.31 16.42 19.01
C SER A 600 -2.62 16.24 19.78
N PHE A 601 -2.62 15.44 20.83
CA PHE A 601 -3.76 15.27 21.72
C PHE A 601 -4.19 16.60 22.34
N VAL A 602 -3.26 17.36 22.96
CA VAL A 602 -3.57 18.66 23.59
C VAL A 602 -4.21 19.62 22.60
N ARG A 603 -3.63 19.74 21.39
CA ARG A 603 -4.15 20.60 20.31
C ARG A 603 -5.56 20.20 19.88
N ASN A 604 -5.80 18.91 19.70
CA ASN A 604 -7.08 18.43 19.18
C ASN A 604 -8.17 18.42 20.25
N PHE A 605 -7.84 18.05 21.49
CA PHE A 605 -8.77 18.03 22.60
C PHE A 605 -9.24 19.43 22.97
N TYR A 606 -8.32 20.36 23.26
CA TYR A 606 -8.68 21.73 23.58
C TYR A 606 -9.15 22.52 22.35
N GLY A 607 -8.64 22.22 21.15
CA GLY A 607 -9.12 22.82 19.91
C GLY A 607 -10.59 22.52 19.66
N TYR A 608 -10.98 21.25 19.84
CA TYR A 608 -12.38 20.82 19.74
C TYR A 608 -13.26 21.48 20.81
N LEU A 609 -12.86 21.39 22.08
CA LEU A 609 -13.61 22.00 23.19
C LEU A 609 -13.77 23.51 23.03
N SER A 610 -12.69 24.21 22.68
CA SER A 610 -12.69 25.65 22.39
C SER A 610 -13.63 25.96 21.24
N SER A 611 -13.51 25.25 20.12
CA SER A 611 -14.36 25.43 18.94
C SER A 611 -15.85 25.26 19.27
N CYS A 612 -16.22 24.22 20.01
CA CYS A 612 -17.61 24.01 20.45
C CYS A 612 -18.09 25.16 21.34
N THR A 613 -17.29 25.51 22.35
CA THR A 613 -17.64 26.53 23.35
C THR A 613 -17.81 27.91 22.71
N MET A 614 -16.87 28.34 21.88
CA MET A 614 -16.91 29.66 21.23
C MET A 614 -18.05 29.80 20.22
N GLN A 615 -18.54 28.68 19.69
CA GLN A 615 -19.69 28.64 18.78
C GLN A 615 -21.03 28.38 19.50
N GLY A 616 -21.04 28.25 20.83
CA GLY A 616 -22.25 28.00 21.61
C GLY A 616 -22.81 26.57 21.46
N PHE A 617 -21.97 25.62 21.07
CA PHE A 617 -22.34 24.21 20.94
C PHE A 617 -21.88 23.36 22.14
N ALA A 618 -22.66 22.34 22.48
CA ALA A 618 -22.23 21.31 23.44
C ALA A 618 -21.27 20.32 22.75
N PRO A 619 -20.14 19.94 23.39
CA PRO A 619 -19.21 18.94 22.83
C PRO A 619 -19.87 17.56 22.74
N SER A 620 -19.58 16.80 21.68
CA SER A 620 -20.08 15.43 21.53
C SER A 620 -19.44 14.50 22.57
N PRO A 621 -20.21 13.80 23.42
CA PRO A 621 -19.66 12.84 24.37
C PRO A 621 -18.87 11.71 23.69
N ILE A 622 -19.25 11.33 22.46
CA ILE A 622 -18.57 10.28 21.70
C ILE A 622 -17.21 10.77 21.20
N GLN A 623 -17.14 12.01 20.68
CA GLN A 623 -15.86 12.61 20.29
C GLN A 623 -14.93 12.76 21.49
N MET A 624 -15.47 13.19 22.64
CA MET A 624 -14.69 13.31 23.87
C MET A 624 -14.12 11.95 24.30
N LEU A 625 -14.94 10.90 24.33
CA LEU A 625 -14.48 9.53 24.64
C LEU A 625 -13.50 8.99 23.61
N HIS A 626 -13.61 9.38 22.35
CA HIS A 626 -12.65 9.01 21.31
C HIS A 626 -11.27 9.63 21.57
N PHE A 627 -11.21 10.91 21.95
CA PHE A 627 -9.97 11.55 22.38
C PHE A 627 -9.38 10.86 23.61
N MET A 628 -10.20 10.57 24.62
CA MET A 628 -9.76 9.86 25.84
C MET A 628 -9.19 8.48 25.52
N TYR A 629 -9.83 7.74 24.60
CA TYR A 629 -9.35 6.45 24.13
C TYR A 629 -7.98 6.56 23.44
N SER A 630 -7.78 7.55 22.55
CA SER A 630 -6.49 7.75 21.88
C SER A 630 -5.36 8.15 22.82
N ALA A 631 -5.69 8.71 23.99
CA ALA A 631 -4.72 9.18 24.97
C ALA A 631 -4.55 8.27 26.19
N ASP A 632 -5.13 7.07 26.19
CA ASP A 632 -5.08 6.16 27.34
C ASP A 632 -5.62 6.78 28.66
N VAL A 633 -6.55 7.73 28.54
CA VAL A 633 -7.23 8.41 29.65
C VAL A 633 -8.59 7.75 29.89
N VAL A 634 -8.94 7.40 31.12
CA VAL A 634 -10.25 6.82 31.46
C VAL A 634 -10.99 7.71 32.45
N LEU A 635 -12.20 8.11 32.08
CA LEU A 635 -13.09 8.93 32.91
C LEU A 635 -13.84 8.09 33.96
N GLU A 636 -14.17 8.72 35.09
CA GLU A 636 -15.01 8.12 36.11
C GLU A 636 -16.44 7.99 35.57
N MET A 637 -16.99 6.79 35.65
CA MET A 637 -18.36 6.50 35.25
C MET A 637 -19.02 5.58 36.27
N PRO A 638 -20.36 5.66 36.42
CA PRO A 638 -21.10 4.75 37.29
C PRO A 638 -20.74 3.29 37.02
N LEU A 639 -20.65 2.48 38.08
CA LEU A 639 -20.33 1.05 37.99
C LEU A 639 -18.93 0.74 37.39
N ASN A 640 -18.01 1.71 37.35
CA ASN A 640 -16.64 1.57 36.84
C ASN A 640 -16.55 1.09 35.38
N ILE A 641 -17.57 1.41 34.56
CA ILE A 641 -17.61 1.01 33.15
C ILE A 641 -16.77 1.91 32.23
N GLY A 642 -16.06 2.91 32.76
CA GLY A 642 -15.34 3.92 31.97
C GLY A 642 -14.39 3.33 30.92
N ARG A 643 -13.66 2.27 31.25
CA ARG A 643 -12.78 1.59 30.29
C ARG A 643 -13.55 0.89 29.17
N ALA A 644 -14.67 0.27 29.49
CA ALA A 644 -15.55 -0.35 28.49
C ALA A 644 -16.21 0.73 27.62
N ALA A 645 -16.61 1.87 28.20
CA ALA A 645 -17.16 3.00 27.46
C ALA A 645 -16.13 3.62 26.51
N ASN A 646 -14.87 3.80 26.92
CA ASN A 646 -13.80 4.24 26.01
C ASN A 646 -13.63 3.31 24.82
N TYR A 647 -13.63 2.00 25.04
CA TYR A 647 -13.45 1.04 23.95
C TYR A 647 -14.69 0.92 23.05
N LEU A 648 -15.89 0.83 23.63
CA LEU A 648 -17.12 0.63 22.85
C LEU A 648 -17.61 1.94 22.23
N LEU A 649 -17.68 3.02 23.00
CA LEU A 649 -18.19 4.30 22.53
C LEU A 649 -17.08 5.14 21.89
N GLY A 650 -15.92 5.25 22.53
CA GLY A 650 -14.80 6.03 22.02
C GLY A 650 -14.17 5.41 20.77
N ASN A 651 -13.76 4.15 20.81
CA ASN A 651 -13.13 3.50 19.67
C ASN A 651 -14.15 3.02 18.62
N TRP A 652 -15.05 2.11 18.99
CA TRP A 652 -15.96 1.48 18.02
C TRP A 652 -17.03 2.43 17.48
N VAL A 653 -17.85 3.04 18.34
CA VAL A 653 -18.89 3.99 17.90
C VAL A 653 -18.27 5.28 17.38
N GLY A 654 -17.16 5.75 17.97
CA GLY A 654 -16.42 6.91 17.48
C GLY A 654 -15.94 6.72 16.05
N TRP A 655 -15.29 5.59 15.77
CA TRP A 655 -14.85 5.22 14.42
C TRP A 655 -16.04 5.09 13.45
N LEU A 656 -17.11 4.39 13.84
CA LEU A 656 -18.33 4.25 13.03
C LEU A 656 -19.01 5.60 12.75
N GLY A 657 -19.01 6.52 13.73
CA GLY A 657 -19.53 7.88 13.59
C GLY A 657 -18.60 8.81 12.82
N GLY A 658 -17.41 8.34 12.41
CA GLY A 658 -16.39 9.13 11.71
C GLY A 658 -15.83 10.28 12.54
N TYR A 659 -15.80 10.14 13.85
CA TYR A 659 -15.06 10.99 14.79
C TYR A 659 -13.55 10.71 14.63
N LYS A 660 -12.72 11.72 14.89
CA LYS A 660 -11.26 11.64 14.63
C LYS A 660 -10.48 12.01 15.87
N SER A 661 -9.34 11.36 16.09
CA SER A 661 -8.37 11.76 17.11
C SER A 661 -7.57 13.00 16.69
N GLN A 662 -7.50 13.27 15.38
CA GLN A 662 -6.82 14.43 14.81
C GLN A 662 -7.67 15.10 13.71
N TYR A 663 -7.79 16.41 13.81
CA TYR A 663 -8.53 17.27 12.87
C TYR A 663 -7.57 18.22 12.15
N PRO A 664 -7.67 18.35 10.81
CA PRO A 664 -6.86 19.31 10.05
C PRO A 664 -7.00 20.75 10.55
N GLU A 665 -8.17 21.12 11.08
CA GLU A 665 -8.46 22.43 11.68
C GLU A 665 -7.52 22.79 12.83
N PHE A 666 -6.95 21.81 13.51
CA PHE A 666 -6.06 21.99 14.65
C PHE A 666 -4.60 21.71 14.30
N SER A 667 -4.26 21.71 13.00
CA SER A 667 -2.89 21.60 12.51
C SER A 667 -2.19 22.96 12.45
N GLU A 668 -0.86 22.97 12.57
CA GLU A 668 -0.06 24.21 12.46
C GLU A 668 -0.28 24.95 11.14
N ALA A 669 -0.53 24.22 10.05
CA ALA A 669 -0.74 24.80 8.73
C ALA A 669 -2.03 25.63 8.62
N LYS A 670 -3.01 25.38 9.49
CA LYS A 670 -4.27 26.16 9.54
C LYS A 670 -4.29 27.20 10.68
N ALA A 671 -3.41 27.08 11.66
CA ALA A 671 -3.37 27.95 12.84
C ALA A 671 -2.43 29.17 12.67
N LYS A 672 -1.51 29.10 11.70
CA LYS A 672 -0.73 30.22 11.15
C LYS A 672 -1.47 30.82 9.96
#